data_AF-A0A815KEB3-F1
#
_entry.id   AF-A0A815KEB3-F1
#
_cell.length_a   1.000
_cell.length_b   1.000
_cell.length_c   1.000
_cell.angle_alpha   90.00
_cell.angle_beta   90.00
_cell.angle_gamma   90.00
#
_symmetry.space_group_name_H-M   'P 1'
#
loop_
_entity.id
_entity.type
_entity.pdbx_description
1 polymer ?
#
loop_
_entity_poly.entity_id
_entity_poly.type
_entity_poly.pdbx_seq_one_letter_code
_entity_poly.pdbx_strand_id
1 'polypeptide(L)'
;NQKSVQTNYTNMMNNLKQQYKYSILTFCINQMHDGIERTKDIDLLNCKSGAEYLLSKLRMAVASAKTTQDLWKKQLTEDESTFPFLNECITLSNSMVDIVVHGKATSNLIQDVDQSVLVADNCRDATLQCIDLYSNYQASSTDTDFDKQSNDLIRRLNSLIDKTTTLLPKVSDISKEELGDLVEKELQLTHETIDEAVRQLEAMMAKSREQDTGIKCEVNGQILDSCGKLMQTIKVLINKARDLQKEIVGQGRGTASAREFYTKNHKWTEGLVSAAKNVGVNAKVLIKIVYGCDKDPHQGVLVIAAGSFLSASSEQGVNWSPSETKGQMTFNQGTCQYEKVIEGLPTNSNYDWKVAFNGNWGGDKGCNNGGNCQFNSGSSGAVLLIYNPYTGQLTTSPLSSGQTINPSVTTTASPPTTCSNPYNGRIVRASGDYQTELGSTAPWLATEANSLMTFDDTACVYFLILSGLKPDKFYEWKVTFDNAWSGSIGCGNGGNCKFSTSGAGTVKLEFEPNTKQLTFRPLPTICGNGQCELGETCRTCLVDCGECPPAVCGDGTCDDSESCSSCPNDCGKCPVCGDGICASNENHQTCSQDCPNELPGCEIFREESCQSGSQFQANAGSDAKRWQTPVPGTNGYQSSYQDYHTLVGYADIIYTNSDRQSADVCLETKHRYASTITLHYFFDGTAQTTKCKRFTSSYTGILEAIVKGSDGSTLQLPDVDFAWNAKPIASRSGDYRNGQKGAVAEMFGWQHKDIKEECEFLGKAGYLGVKLFPVHEQLMSTQPFENAMNPWYFMYQPISYNLDGRMGTREELRDLIQTCRGHGVRVYIDAVLNHFTGAGNDMNQHRNPNGCVKWGNKTSSAPVERQSPYYTGAYTYQYNPNTGKAPANEFPGAAIGPEDFHCDRVLGSWSDLFILNNGWLVGLTDLDTSKETVRERQAAYLVDMLSLGASGFRIDAAKHMSPEDISAIMKKVQTKMGGKLPDDFFVWLEVLTGGEAGVIWQGPSWYGTMFENTLKQDLGSDSEVNKIKMWDGLYPKEPQNNPTVSRHRVVIQNDDHDQQNPGSSSRDMANFGCVLVKNCPVGEHRNFEIRLFTNPNGVSNNNDDWPIRFILSSYYHTHGDLGIPDGKSSCDLCTTTCETCRSSVPYIKAYDRMACAYTGTGYTRTHRDIAVINAMRAWMKLTPVSGSSLGIAHCA
;
A
#
# COMPACT_ATOMS: atom_id res chain seq x y z
N ASN A 1 -35.99 23.79 -36.33
CA ASN A 1 -35.87 22.86 -35.19
C ASN A 1 -35.05 21.61 -35.51
N GLN A 2 -35.41 20.72 -36.44
CA GLN A 2 -34.57 19.55 -36.76
C GLN A 2 -33.16 19.89 -37.27
N LYS A 3 -33.01 20.91 -38.13
CA LYS A 3 -31.68 21.36 -38.59
C LYS A 3 -30.81 21.92 -37.45
N SER A 4 -31.38 22.64 -36.48
CA SER A 4 -30.59 23.18 -35.35
C SER A 4 -30.21 22.09 -34.34
N VAL A 5 -31.07 21.09 -34.14
CA VAL A 5 -30.76 19.89 -33.33
C VAL A 5 -29.63 19.08 -33.97
N GLN A 6 -29.66 18.91 -35.29
CA GLN A 6 -28.61 18.19 -36.01
C GLN A 6 -27.28 18.96 -36.00
N THR A 7 -27.31 20.29 -36.18
CA THR A 7 -26.11 21.13 -36.04
C THR A 7 -25.55 21.08 -34.62
N ASN A 8 -26.39 21.13 -33.58
CA ASN A 8 -25.94 21.03 -32.18
C ASN A 8 -25.35 19.66 -31.86
N TYR A 9 -25.95 18.58 -32.37
CA TYR A 9 -25.42 17.22 -32.21
C TYR A 9 -24.07 17.05 -32.91
N THR A 10 -23.92 17.55 -34.14
CA THR A 10 -22.64 17.55 -34.85
C THR A 10 -21.57 18.36 -34.12
N ASN A 11 -21.92 19.54 -33.58
CA ASN A 11 -20.99 20.36 -32.80
C ASN A 11 -20.57 19.67 -31.49
N MET A 12 -21.51 19.02 -30.80
CA MET A 12 -21.23 18.26 -29.58
C MET A 12 -20.32 17.06 -29.86
N MET A 13 -20.60 16.29 -30.92
CA MET A 13 -19.76 15.17 -31.34
C MET A 13 -18.36 15.60 -31.77
N ASN A 14 -18.23 16.74 -32.44
CA ASN A 14 -16.94 17.30 -32.81
C ASN A 14 -16.13 17.75 -31.58
N ASN A 15 -16.78 18.35 -30.58
CA ASN A 15 -16.15 18.70 -29.31
C ASN A 15 -15.69 17.45 -28.54
N LEU A 16 -16.51 16.40 -28.49
CA LEU A 16 -16.15 15.12 -27.87
C LEU A 16 -14.94 14.47 -28.56
N LYS A 17 -14.96 14.42 -29.90
CA LYS A 17 -13.83 13.91 -30.70
C LYS A 17 -12.54 14.69 -30.41
N GLN A 18 -12.63 16.02 -30.26
CA GLN A 18 -11.49 16.87 -29.95
C GLN A 18 -10.94 16.63 -28.53
N GLN A 19 -11.81 16.45 -27.53
CA GLN A 19 -11.41 16.12 -26.16
C GLN A 19 -10.78 14.71 -26.05
N TYR A 20 -11.34 13.74 -26.76
CA TYR A 20 -10.82 12.38 -26.80
C TYR A 20 -9.45 12.31 -27.47
N LYS A 21 -9.29 13.01 -28.62
CA LYS A 21 -8.00 13.22 -29.28
C LYS A 21 -6.97 13.83 -28.31
N TYR A 22 -7.34 14.91 -27.62
CA TYR A 22 -6.44 15.60 -26.69
C TYR A 22 -5.97 14.66 -25.56
N SER A 23 -6.90 13.92 -24.95
CA SER A 23 -6.61 13.03 -23.83
C SER A 23 -5.69 11.87 -24.20
N ILE A 24 -5.95 11.21 -25.34
CA ILE A 24 -5.11 10.10 -25.82
C ILE A 24 -3.71 10.59 -26.19
N LEU A 25 -3.59 11.72 -26.89
CA LEU A 25 -2.28 12.25 -27.26
C LEU A 25 -1.46 12.66 -26.03
N THR A 26 -2.09 13.30 -25.03
CA THR A 26 -1.43 13.61 -23.75
C THR A 26 -0.94 12.35 -23.05
N PHE A 27 -1.75 11.28 -23.01
CA PHE A 27 -1.33 10.00 -22.45
C PHE A 27 -0.12 9.42 -23.20
N CYS A 28 -0.15 9.38 -24.53
CA CYS A 28 0.97 8.89 -25.34
C CYS A 28 2.25 9.71 -25.15
N ILE A 29 2.13 11.04 -25.04
CA ILE A 29 3.27 11.95 -24.81
C ILE A 29 3.90 11.68 -23.43
N ASN A 30 3.08 11.59 -22.39
CA ASN A 30 3.56 11.33 -21.02
C ASN A 30 4.25 9.97 -20.93
N GLN A 31 3.68 8.93 -21.55
CA GLN A 31 4.33 7.61 -21.59
C GLN A 31 5.72 7.63 -22.26
N MET A 32 5.87 8.37 -23.36
CA MET A 32 7.17 8.49 -24.04
C MET A 32 8.17 9.32 -23.21
N HIS A 33 7.73 10.35 -22.50
CA HIS A 33 8.56 11.08 -21.53
C HIS A 33 9.04 10.15 -20.39
N ASP A 34 8.14 9.37 -19.81
CA ASP A 34 8.49 8.41 -18.77
C ASP A 34 9.50 7.37 -19.28
N GLY A 35 9.32 6.90 -20.51
CA GLY A 35 10.27 6.00 -21.17
C GLY A 35 11.68 6.59 -21.33
N ILE A 36 11.78 7.90 -21.63
CA ILE A 36 13.06 8.61 -21.69
C ILE A 36 13.65 8.77 -20.29
N GLU A 37 12.85 9.11 -19.28
CA GLU A 37 13.33 9.26 -17.90
C GLU A 37 13.86 7.94 -17.33
N ARG A 38 13.20 6.80 -17.63
CA ARG A 38 13.66 5.46 -17.25
C ARG A 38 15.06 5.10 -17.76
N THR A 39 15.56 5.75 -18.81
CA THR A 39 16.93 5.53 -19.28
C THR A 39 18.00 6.01 -18.28
N LYS A 40 17.59 6.81 -17.29
CA LYS A 40 18.43 7.33 -16.20
C LYS A 40 18.41 6.42 -14.97
N ASP A 41 17.52 5.43 -14.92
CA ASP A 41 17.41 4.50 -13.79
C ASP A 41 18.64 3.59 -13.69
N ILE A 42 19.11 3.39 -12.46
CA ILE A 42 20.27 2.54 -12.13
C ILE A 42 20.10 1.10 -12.64
N ASP A 43 18.86 0.61 -12.68
CA ASP A 43 18.55 -0.75 -13.14
C ASP A 43 18.68 -0.89 -14.66
N LEU A 44 18.31 0.15 -15.42
CA LEU A 44 18.43 0.16 -16.88
C LEU A 44 19.88 0.40 -17.34
N LEU A 45 20.68 1.09 -16.53
CA LEU A 45 22.11 1.31 -16.74
C LEU A 45 22.92 0.00 -16.76
N ASN A 46 22.42 -1.07 -16.11
CA ASN A 46 23.04 -2.40 -16.09
C ASN A 46 22.39 -3.41 -17.04
N CYS A 47 21.29 -3.03 -17.69
CA CYS A 47 20.57 -3.89 -18.63
C CYS A 47 21.29 -3.97 -19.98
N LYS A 48 21.40 -5.17 -20.56
CA LYS A 48 22.11 -5.45 -21.82
C LYS A 48 21.17 -6.13 -22.81
N SER A 49 20.98 -5.53 -23.98
CA SER A 49 20.07 -6.02 -25.03
C SER A 49 20.79 -6.18 -26.37
N GLY A 50 20.78 -7.37 -26.96
CA GLY A 50 21.45 -7.61 -28.24
C GLY A 50 20.91 -6.76 -29.40
N ALA A 51 21.78 -6.42 -30.36
CA ALA A 51 21.40 -5.62 -31.53
C ALA A 51 20.28 -6.28 -32.38
N GLU A 52 20.20 -7.61 -32.39
CA GLU A 52 19.11 -8.37 -33.04
C GLU A 52 17.73 -8.05 -32.45
N TYR A 53 17.66 -7.91 -31.13
CA TYR A 53 16.41 -7.62 -30.43
C TYR A 53 16.00 -6.16 -30.63
N LEU A 54 16.96 -5.23 -30.57
CA LEU A 54 16.71 -3.83 -30.92
C LEU A 54 16.22 -3.68 -32.38
N LEU A 55 16.80 -4.44 -33.33
CA LEU A 55 16.33 -4.47 -34.72
C LEU A 55 14.90 -4.97 -34.85
N SER A 56 14.50 -5.97 -34.05
CA SER A 56 13.11 -6.43 -33.99
C SER A 56 12.18 -5.30 -33.57
N LYS A 57 12.54 -4.56 -32.50
CA LYS A 57 11.75 -3.44 -31.98
C LYS A 57 11.69 -2.25 -32.96
N LEU A 58 12.81 -1.89 -33.59
CA LEU A 58 12.85 -0.84 -34.61
C LEU A 58 11.97 -1.16 -35.82
N ARG A 59 11.95 -2.43 -36.27
CA ARG A 59 11.06 -2.86 -37.36
C ARG A 59 9.58 -2.76 -36.98
N MET A 60 9.23 -3.09 -35.73
CA MET A 60 7.88 -2.90 -35.22
C MET A 60 7.49 -1.42 -35.16
N ALA A 61 8.40 -0.55 -34.68
CA ALA A 61 8.20 0.89 -34.65
C ALA A 61 8.01 1.48 -36.07
N VAL A 62 8.79 1.03 -37.07
CA VAL A 62 8.61 1.45 -38.47
C VAL A 62 7.26 0.99 -39.03
N ALA A 63 6.84 -0.25 -38.73
CA ALA A 63 5.54 -0.76 -39.16
C ALA A 63 4.40 0.07 -38.57
N SER A 64 4.43 0.32 -37.25
CA SER A 64 3.41 1.10 -36.56
C SER A 64 3.41 2.57 -37.00
N ALA A 65 4.58 3.17 -37.28
CA ALA A 65 4.66 4.53 -37.81
C ALA A 65 4.04 4.65 -39.22
N LYS A 66 4.25 3.65 -40.08
CA LYS A 66 3.60 3.58 -41.40
C LYS A 66 2.09 3.39 -41.28
N THR A 67 1.65 2.49 -40.39
CA THR A 67 0.21 2.28 -40.13
C THR A 67 -0.44 3.54 -39.57
N THR A 68 0.23 4.25 -38.65
CA THR A 68 -0.22 5.54 -38.12
C THR A 68 -0.38 6.57 -39.24
N GLN A 69 0.60 6.65 -40.14
CA GLN A 69 0.55 7.54 -41.30
C GLN A 69 -0.58 7.19 -42.28
N ASP A 70 -0.78 5.92 -42.59
CA ASP A 70 -1.82 5.45 -43.50
C ASP A 70 -3.21 5.70 -42.91
N LEU A 71 -3.38 5.46 -41.60
CA LEU A 71 -4.63 5.74 -40.89
C LEU A 71 -4.90 7.24 -40.80
N TRP A 72 -3.85 8.05 -40.61
CA TRP A 72 -3.98 9.50 -40.67
C TRP A 72 -4.44 9.97 -42.06
N LYS A 73 -3.85 9.44 -43.15
CA LYS A 73 -4.30 9.76 -44.53
C LYS A 73 -5.76 9.35 -44.76
N LYS A 74 -6.18 8.21 -44.23
CA LYS A 74 -7.58 7.75 -44.28
C LYS A 74 -8.50 8.67 -43.48
N GLN A 75 -8.05 9.17 -42.33
CA GLN A 75 -8.80 10.11 -41.49
C GLN A 75 -9.10 11.43 -42.18
N LEU A 76 -8.25 11.86 -43.12
CA LEU A 76 -8.51 13.06 -43.93
C LEU A 76 -9.69 12.88 -44.90
N THR A 77 -10.02 11.64 -45.26
CA THR A 77 -11.05 11.31 -46.27
C THR A 77 -12.27 10.59 -45.68
N GLU A 78 -12.13 9.94 -44.52
CA GLU A 78 -13.13 9.07 -43.89
C GLU A 78 -13.26 9.37 -42.39
N ASP A 79 -14.42 9.88 -41.95
CA ASP A 79 -14.67 10.32 -40.57
C ASP A 79 -14.62 9.16 -39.52
N GLU A 80 -14.87 7.91 -39.94
CA GLU A 80 -14.85 6.71 -39.08
C GLU A 80 -13.44 6.23 -38.70
N SER A 81 -12.39 6.73 -39.36
CA SER A 81 -11.01 6.24 -39.17
C SER A 81 -10.21 6.98 -38.07
N THR A 82 -10.82 7.96 -37.40
CA THR A 82 -10.22 8.69 -36.27
C THR A 82 -9.88 7.79 -35.08
N PHE A 83 -10.76 6.84 -34.73
CA PHE A 83 -10.52 5.92 -33.60
C PHE A 83 -9.42 4.89 -33.89
N PRO A 84 -9.40 4.21 -35.06
CA PRO A 84 -8.27 3.39 -35.47
C PRO A 84 -6.94 4.16 -35.45
N PHE A 85 -6.93 5.41 -35.92
CA PHE A 85 -5.73 6.25 -35.87
C PHE A 85 -5.24 6.49 -34.43
N LEU A 86 -6.13 6.92 -33.52
CA LEU A 86 -5.76 7.18 -32.12
C LEU A 86 -5.31 5.90 -31.38
N ASN A 87 -5.91 4.75 -31.69
CA ASN A 87 -5.46 3.47 -31.16
C ASN A 87 -4.07 3.09 -31.67
N GLU A 88 -3.79 3.34 -32.94
CA GLU A 88 -2.46 3.13 -33.50
C GLU A 88 -1.43 4.10 -32.92
N CYS A 89 -1.83 5.32 -32.54
CA CYS A 89 -0.94 6.24 -31.80
C CYS A 89 -0.49 5.66 -30.45
N ILE A 90 -1.34 4.90 -29.76
CA ILE A 90 -0.97 4.20 -28.53
C ILE A 90 0.06 3.11 -28.84
N THR A 91 -0.18 2.29 -29.87
CA THR A 91 0.75 1.25 -30.34
C THR A 91 2.12 1.82 -30.73
N LEU A 92 2.14 2.95 -31.44
CA LEU A 92 3.37 3.63 -31.82
C LEU A 92 4.09 4.16 -30.57
N SER A 93 3.39 4.81 -29.64
CA SER A 93 4.01 5.32 -28.40
C SER A 93 4.67 4.20 -27.57
N ASN A 94 4.02 3.04 -27.43
CA ASN A 94 4.60 1.87 -26.77
C ASN A 94 5.86 1.37 -27.52
N SER A 95 5.80 1.34 -28.85
CA SER A 95 6.95 0.96 -29.68
C SER A 95 8.11 1.96 -29.55
N MET A 96 7.82 3.26 -29.36
CA MET A 96 8.83 4.29 -29.12
C MET A 96 9.48 4.14 -27.74
N VAL A 97 8.71 3.77 -26.71
CA VAL A 97 9.25 3.44 -25.38
C VAL A 97 10.15 2.20 -25.45
N ASP A 98 9.75 1.15 -26.17
CA ASP A 98 10.55 -0.05 -26.36
C ASP A 98 11.91 0.28 -27.02
N ILE A 99 11.95 1.12 -28.06
CA ILE A 99 13.21 1.44 -28.73
C ILE A 99 14.13 2.33 -27.88
N VAL A 100 13.61 3.21 -27.02
CA VAL A 100 14.46 4.07 -26.18
C VAL A 100 15.07 3.26 -25.03
N VAL A 101 14.28 2.38 -24.41
CA VAL A 101 14.71 1.45 -23.36
C VAL A 101 15.72 0.45 -23.90
N HIS A 102 15.40 -0.22 -25.01
CA HIS A 102 16.30 -1.20 -25.61
C HIS A 102 17.48 -0.55 -26.33
N GLY A 103 17.34 0.66 -26.86
CA GLY A 103 18.45 1.46 -27.40
C GLY A 103 19.49 1.76 -26.33
N LYS A 104 19.04 2.17 -25.13
CA LYS A 104 19.92 2.33 -23.97
C LYS A 104 20.56 1.01 -23.56
N ALA A 105 19.79 -0.07 -23.43
CA ALA A 105 20.33 -1.38 -23.07
C ALA A 105 21.29 -1.96 -24.14
N THR A 106 21.11 -1.67 -25.42
CA THR A 106 22.02 -2.08 -26.50
C THR A 106 23.29 -1.24 -26.51
N SER A 107 23.19 0.06 -26.20
CA SER A 107 24.38 0.91 -26.03
C SER A 107 25.35 0.37 -24.98
N ASN A 108 24.84 -0.25 -23.91
CA ASN A 108 25.61 -0.90 -22.86
C ASN A 108 26.36 -2.18 -23.31
N LEU A 109 26.09 -2.70 -24.52
CA LEU A 109 26.79 -3.83 -25.14
C LEU A 109 27.78 -3.43 -26.25
N ILE A 110 27.72 -2.19 -26.73
CA ILE A 110 28.59 -1.70 -27.81
C ILE A 110 29.92 -1.28 -27.19
N GLN A 111 31.02 -1.89 -27.61
CA GLN A 111 32.36 -1.60 -27.09
C GLN A 111 32.94 -0.28 -27.61
N ASP A 112 32.54 0.14 -28.81
CA ASP A 112 32.89 1.44 -29.39
C ASP A 112 32.03 2.52 -28.73
N VAL A 113 32.67 3.39 -27.93
CA VAL A 113 32.02 4.42 -27.12
C VAL A 113 31.26 5.43 -28.00
N ASP A 114 31.81 5.79 -29.16
CA ASP A 114 31.17 6.74 -30.07
C ASP A 114 29.92 6.10 -30.71
N GLN A 115 29.97 4.82 -31.07
CA GLN A 115 28.80 4.09 -31.57
C GLN A 115 27.75 3.83 -30.48
N SER A 116 28.18 3.60 -29.24
CA SER A 116 27.32 3.40 -28.07
C SER A 116 26.45 4.62 -27.79
N VAL A 117 27.10 5.79 -27.66
CA VAL A 117 26.42 7.08 -27.46
C VAL A 117 25.51 7.37 -28.65
N LEU A 118 26.01 7.16 -29.87
CA LEU A 118 25.26 7.42 -31.08
C LEU A 118 23.97 6.59 -31.18
N VAL A 119 23.95 5.31 -30.78
CA VAL A 119 22.72 4.48 -30.81
C VAL A 119 21.71 4.95 -29.76
N ALA A 120 22.15 5.22 -28.53
CA ALA A 120 21.27 5.69 -27.47
C ALA A 120 20.63 7.05 -27.79
N ASP A 121 21.44 8.01 -28.25
CA ASP A 121 20.96 9.36 -28.60
C ASP A 121 20.04 9.31 -29.82
N ASN A 122 20.35 8.50 -30.84
CA ASN A 122 19.47 8.37 -32.00
C ASN A 122 18.10 7.75 -31.66
N CYS A 123 18.03 6.79 -30.72
CA CYS A 123 16.76 6.25 -30.22
C CYS A 123 15.97 7.28 -29.41
N ARG A 124 16.66 8.06 -28.58
CA ARG A 124 16.07 9.16 -27.80
C ARG A 124 15.52 10.26 -28.71
N ASP A 125 16.30 10.69 -29.70
CA ASP A 125 15.91 11.72 -30.66
C ASP A 125 14.73 11.28 -31.52
N ALA A 126 14.66 10.01 -31.91
CA ALA A 126 13.50 9.46 -32.61
C ALA A 126 12.24 9.53 -31.74
N THR A 127 12.37 9.25 -30.43
CA THR A 127 11.27 9.31 -29.46
C THR A 127 10.81 10.75 -29.24
N LEU A 128 11.74 11.70 -29.06
CA LEU A 128 11.43 13.13 -28.99
C LEU A 128 10.75 13.64 -30.26
N GLN A 129 11.20 13.20 -31.44
CA GLN A 129 10.54 13.57 -32.71
C GLN A 129 9.10 13.04 -32.81
N CYS A 130 8.79 11.90 -32.20
CA CYS A 130 7.42 11.38 -32.12
C CYS A 130 6.56 12.18 -31.11
N ILE A 131 7.15 12.62 -30.01
CA ILE A 131 6.50 13.54 -29.05
C ILE A 131 6.17 14.87 -29.74
N ASP A 132 7.09 15.44 -30.51
CA ASP A 132 6.87 16.66 -31.28
C ASP A 132 5.75 16.48 -32.31
N LEU A 133 5.73 15.34 -33.02
CA LEU A 133 4.65 14.98 -33.95
C LEU A 133 3.28 15.00 -33.26
N TYR A 134 3.16 14.40 -32.08
CA TYR A 134 1.90 14.34 -31.34
C TYR A 134 1.51 15.69 -30.74
N SER A 135 2.48 16.43 -30.22
CA SER A 135 2.28 17.77 -29.65
C SER A 135 1.81 18.75 -30.74
N ASN A 136 2.41 18.69 -31.94
CA ASN A 136 2.00 19.52 -33.07
C ASN A 136 0.62 19.14 -33.61
N TYR A 137 0.27 17.84 -33.61
CA TYR A 137 -1.06 17.37 -33.98
C TYR A 137 -2.12 17.75 -32.95
N GLN A 138 -1.74 17.79 -31.66
CA GLN A 138 -2.58 18.26 -30.57
C GLN A 138 -2.82 19.78 -30.67
N ALA A 139 -1.82 20.55 -31.12
CA ALA A 139 -1.85 22.00 -31.20
C ALA A 139 -2.42 22.60 -32.50
N SER A 140 -2.40 21.88 -33.63
CA SER A 140 -2.80 22.43 -34.94
C SER A 140 -3.96 21.69 -35.63
N SER A 141 -4.66 22.40 -36.53
CA SER A 141 -5.78 21.92 -37.36
C SER A 141 -5.45 21.83 -38.86
N THR A 142 -4.17 21.86 -39.25
CA THR A 142 -3.76 21.86 -40.67
C THR A 142 -3.11 20.54 -41.07
N ASP A 143 -3.74 19.83 -42.00
CA ASP A 143 -3.44 18.46 -42.44
C ASP A 143 -2.13 18.30 -43.23
N THR A 144 -1.31 19.33 -43.44
CA THR A 144 -0.09 19.19 -44.27
C THR A 144 1.17 18.87 -43.48
N ASP A 145 1.19 19.11 -42.17
CA ASP A 145 2.41 18.97 -41.36
C ASP A 145 2.60 17.58 -40.76
N PHE A 146 1.51 16.86 -40.46
CA PHE A 146 1.59 15.51 -39.87
C PHE A 146 2.19 14.50 -40.83
N ASP A 147 1.79 14.50 -42.11
CA ASP A 147 2.37 13.57 -43.09
C ASP A 147 3.88 13.75 -43.23
N LYS A 148 4.31 15.01 -43.28
CA LYS A 148 5.72 15.37 -43.43
C LYS A 148 6.53 14.95 -42.21
N GLN A 149 6.05 15.28 -41.01
CA GLN A 149 6.72 14.92 -39.75
C GLN A 149 6.74 13.40 -39.53
N SER A 150 5.66 12.70 -39.90
CA SER A 150 5.59 11.23 -39.86
C SER A 150 6.56 10.60 -40.87
N ASN A 151 6.67 11.14 -42.10
CA ASN A 151 7.66 10.69 -43.08
C ASN A 151 9.10 10.89 -42.57
N ASP A 152 9.37 12.01 -41.90
CA ASP A 152 10.69 12.28 -41.32
C ASP A 152 11.01 11.32 -40.15
N LEU A 153 10.04 11.00 -39.30
CA LEU A 153 10.17 9.98 -38.26
C LEU A 153 10.45 8.59 -38.87
N ILE A 154 9.68 8.18 -39.88
CA ILE A 154 9.89 6.90 -40.59
C ILE A 154 11.30 6.86 -41.21
N ARG A 155 11.77 7.95 -41.82
CA ARG A 155 13.12 8.03 -42.41
C ARG A 155 14.20 7.87 -41.33
N ARG A 156 14.03 8.52 -40.17
CA ARG A 156 14.94 8.39 -39.03
C ARG A 156 14.98 6.96 -38.51
N LEU A 157 13.83 6.33 -38.29
CA LEU A 157 13.75 4.95 -37.81
C LEU A 157 14.40 3.96 -38.80
N ASN A 158 14.21 4.13 -40.11
CA ASN A 158 14.92 3.31 -41.10
C ASN A 158 16.44 3.54 -41.08
N SER A 159 16.89 4.78 -40.90
CA SER A 159 18.33 5.05 -40.70
C SER A 159 18.89 4.40 -39.45
N LEU A 160 18.11 4.33 -38.35
CA LEU A 160 18.50 3.57 -37.16
C LEU A 160 18.59 2.07 -37.43
N ILE A 161 17.69 1.49 -38.24
CA ILE A 161 17.76 0.08 -38.63
C ILE A 161 19.06 -0.20 -39.38
N ASP A 162 19.42 0.64 -40.35
CA ASP A 162 20.66 0.48 -41.11
C ASP A 162 21.90 0.54 -40.19
N LYS A 163 21.94 1.52 -39.29
CA LYS A 163 23.02 1.67 -38.30
C LYS A 163 23.06 0.54 -37.26
N THR A 164 21.91 0.00 -36.85
CA THR A 164 21.87 -1.10 -35.87
C THR A 164 22.24 -2.43 -36.53
N THR A 165 21.99 -2.58 -37.83
CA THR A 165 22.34 -3.79 -38.60
C THR A 165 23.85 -3.99 -38.71
N THR A 166 24.64 -2.91 -38.73
CA THR A 166 26.12 -3.01 -38.75
C THR A 166 26.71 -3.53 -37.44
N LEU A 167 25.91 -3.58 -36.37
CA LEU A 167 26.29 -4.08 -35.05
C LEU A 167 26.08 -5.60 -34.88
N LEU A 168 25.52 -6.28 -35.87
CA LEU A 168 25.33 -7.73 -35.84
C LEU A 168 26.67 -8.47 -36.07
N PRO A 169 26.96 -9.54 -35.30
CA PRO A 169 28.14 -10.37 -35.53
C PRO A 169 28.05 -11.02 -36.91
N LYS A 170 29.15 -10.95 -37.69
CA LYS A 170 29.21 -11.55 -39.03
C LYS A 170 29.18 -13.08 -38.89
N VAL A 171 28.19 -13.71 -39.51
CA VAL A 171 28.02 -15.18 -39.57
C VAL A 171 29.22 -15.81 -40.28
N SER A 172 30.18 -16.35 -39.51
CA SER A 172 31.18 -17.26 -40.05
C SER A 172 31.58 -18.46 -39.20
N ASP A 173 31.07 -18.67 -37.97
CA ASP A 173 31.66 -19.74 -37.11
C ASP A 173 30.69 -20.59 -36.27
N ILE A 174 29.55 -21.06 -36.80
CA ILE A 174 28.91 -22.30 -36.27
C ILE A 174 28.32 -23.09 -37.44
N SER A 175 28.84 -24.30 -37.70
CA SER A 175 28.40 -25.14 -38.81
C SER A 175 27.16 -25.97 -38.42
N LYS A 176 26.28 -26.21 -39.40
CA LYS A 176 25.02 -26.96 -39.22
C LYS A 176 25.24 -28.43 -38.83
N GLU A 177 26.49 -28.91 -38.84
CA GLU A 177 26.86 -30.25 -38.42
C GLU A 177 26.84 -30.48 -36.89
N GLU A 178 26.87 -29.44 -36.04
CA GLU A 178 26.99 -29.55 -34.56
C GLU A 178 25.64 -29.57 -33.79
N LEU A 179 24.53 -29.20 -34.43
CA LEU A 179 23.26 -28.91 -33.74
C LEU A 179 22.55 -30.16 -33.17
N GLY A 180 22.68 -31.31 -33.84
CA GLY A 180 22.04 -32.57 -33.40
C GLY A 180 22.72 -33.22 -32.20
N ASP A 181 24.06 -33.12 -32.11
CA ASP A 181 24.84 -33.62 -30.98
C ASP A 181 24.64 -32.74 -29.73
N LEU A 182 24.25 -31.47 -29.93
CA LEU A 182 23.95 -30.52 -28.87
C LEU A 182 22.66 -30.87 -28.09
N VAL A 183 21.62 -31.39 -28.75
CA VAL A 183 20.33 -31.68 -28.11
C VAL A 183 20.43 -32.80 -27.09
N GLU A 184 21.01 -33.92 -27.49
CA GLU A 184 21.15 -35.09 -26.63
C GLU A 184 22.10 -34.78 -25.47
N LYS A 185 23.17 -34.01 -25.75
CA LYS A 185 24.08 -33.51 -24.73
C LYS A 185 23.37 -32.61 -23.72
N GLU A 186 22.53 -31.66 -24.15
CA GLU A 186 21.85 -30.72 -23.27
C GLU A 186 20.72 -31.36 -22.44
N LEU A 187 20.00 -32.34 -23.00
CA LEU A 187 19.01 -33.11 -22.24
C LEU A 187 19.67 -33.98 -21.16
N GLN A 188 20.82 -34.59 -21.49
CA GLN A 188 21.62 -35.34 -20.53
C GLN A 188 22.21 -34.42 -19.45
N LEU A 189 22.71 -33.24 -19.82
CA LEU A 189 23.24 -32.24 -18.88
C LEU A 189 22.16 -31.70 -17.93
N THR A 190 20.94 -31.52 -18.45
CA THR A 190 19.77 -31.08 -17.66
C THR A 190 19.38 -32.13 -16.64
N HIS A 191 19.41 -33.41 -17.02
CA HIS A 191 19.15 -34.53 -16.12
C HIS A 191 20.19 -34.61 -15.00
N GLU A 192 21.49 -34.53 -15.32
CA GLU A 192 22.58 -34.54 -14.34
C GLU A 192 22.50 -33.33 -13.39
N THR A 193 22.14 -32.15 -13.92
CA THR A 193 21.93 -30.93 -13.14
C THR A 193 20.84 -31.10 -12.09
N ILE A 194 19.76 -31.80 -12.42
CA ILE A 194 18.61 -31.98 -11.53
C ILE A 194 18.88 -33.10 -10.51
N ASP A 195 19.63 -34.13 -10.88
CA ASP A 195 20.07 -35.18 -9.95
C ASP A 195 21.07 -34.66 -8.90
N GLU A 196 21.91 -33.72 -9.29
CA GLU A 196 22.79 -33.00 -8.35
C GLU A 196 21.98 -32.05 -7.46
N ALA A 197 20.99 -31.36 -8.05
CA ALA A 197 20.09 -30.47 -7.32
C ALA A 197 19.31 -31.17 -6.19
N VAL A 198 18.75 -32.36 -6.47
CA VAL A 198 18.05 -33.18 -5.47
C VAL A 198 18.99 -33.60 -4.34
N ARG A 199 20.20 -34.06 -4.66
CA ARG A 199 21.20 -34.46 -3.66
C ARG A 199 21.61 -33.30 -2.74
N GLN A 200 21.76 -32.10 -3.28
CA GLN A 200 22.08 -30.90 -2.50
C GLN A 200 20.95 -30.48 -1.55
N LEU A 201 19.69 -30.64 -1.97
CA LEU A 201 18.51 -30.41 -1.12
C LEU A 201 18.40 -31.46 0.00
N GLU A 202 18.66 -32.74 -0.29
CA GLU A 202 18.64 -33.82 0.72
C GLU A 202 19.74 -33.67 1.77
N ALA A 203 20.96 -33.30 1.37
CA ALA A 203 22.06 -33.03 2.29
C ALA A 203 21.77 -31.83 3.21
N MET A 204 21.04 -30.83 2.71
CA MET A 204 20.64 -29.64 3.45
C MET A 204 19.52 -29.93 4.46
N MET A 205 18.56 -30.80 4.12
CA MET A 205 17.56 -31.30 5.07
C MET A 205 18.19 -32.01 6.27
N ALA A 206 19.23 -32.81 6.03
CA ALA A 206 19.96 -33.48 7.10
C ALA A 206 20.66 -32.46 8.03
N LYS A 207 21.24 -31.39 7.44
CA LYS A 207 22.01 -30.36 8.17
C LYS A 207 21.13 -29.37 8.94
N SER A 208 19.98 -28.96 8.40
CA SER A 208 19.02 -28.08 9.10
C SER A 208 18.37 -28.79 10.30
N ARG A 209 18.10 -30.10 10.20
CA ARG A 209 17.60 -30.92 11.32
C ARG A 209 18.59 -31.05 12.50
N GLU A 210 19.88 -30.81 12.27
CA GLU A 210 20.92 -30.84 13.31
C GLU A 210 21.16 -29.47 13.97
N GLN A 211 20.82 -28.36 13.30
CA GLN A 211 21.16 -26.99 13.74
C GLN A 211 19.97 -26.15 14.23
N ASP A 212 18.75 -26.42 13.73
CA ASP A 212 17.56 -25.65 14.08
C ASP A 212 16.73 -26.36 15.17
N THR A 213 16.28 -25.61 16.20
CA THR A 213 15.31 -26.11 17.19
C THR A 213 14.03 -25.26 17.20
N GLY A 214 12.88 -25.88 17.50
CA GLY A 214 11.57 -25.20 17.57
C GLY A 214 10.95 -24.88 16.20
N ILE A 215 10.09 -23.86 16.16
CA ILE A 215 9.24 -23.46 15.00
C ILE A 215 10.04 -23.20 13.72
N LYS A 216 11.30 -22.74 13.86
CA LYS A 216 12.21 -22.47 12.73
C LYS A 216 12.56 -23.77 11.98
N CYS A 217 12.72 -24.89 12.69
CA CYS A 217 12.94 -26.20 12.10
C CYS A 217 11.68 -26.76 11.39
N GLU A 218 10.48 -26.42 11.88
CA GLU A 218 9.22 -26.94 11.33
C GLU A 218 8.83 -26.23 10.03
N VAL A 219 8.99 -24.90 9.95
CA VAL A 219 8.74 -24.11 8.74
C VAL A 219 9.80 -24.38 7.67
N ASN A 220 11.08 -24.37 8.04
CA ASN A 220 12.17 -24.71 7.11
C ASN A 220 12.05 -26.17 6.64
N GLY A 221 11.64 -27.08 7.54
CA GLY A 221 11.38 -28.48 7.22
C GLY A 221 10.26 -28.68 6.20
N GLN A 222 9.13 -27.97 6.33
CA GLN A 222 8.00 -28.08 5.38
C GLN A 222 8.32 -27.47 4.00
N ILE A 223 9.07 -26.37 3.97
CA ILE A 223 9.54 -25.74 2.73
C ILE A 223 10.53 -26.67 2.02
N LEU A 224 11.50 -27.22 2.75
CA LEU A 224 12.48 -28.17 2.19
C LEU A 224 11.82 -29.48 1.75
N ASP A 225 10.83 -30.02 2.48
CA ASP A 225 10.05 -31.21 2.08
C ASP A 225 9.24 -30.95 0.80
N SER A 226 8.64 -29.76 0.67
CA SER A 226 7.86 -29.38 -0.51
C SER A 226 8.74 -29.15 -1.74
N CYS A 227 9.88 -28.48 -1.57
CA CYS A 227 10.90 -28.30 -2.59
C CYS A 227 11.52 -29.64 -3.01
N GLY A 228 11.76 -30.56 -2.06
CA GLY A 228 12.24 -31.91 -2.32
C GLY A 228 11.25 -32.74 -3.14
N LYS A 229 9.96 -32.74 -2.77
CA LYS A 229 8.89 -33.42 -3.53
C LYS A 229 8.73 -32.86 -4.95
N LEU A 230 8.79 -31.54 -5.09
CA LEU A 230 8.74 -30.88 -6.40
C LEU A 230 9.92 -31.30 -7.28
N MET A 231 11.15 -31.29 -6.74
CA MET A 231 12.34 -31.66 -7.50
C MET A 231 12.36 -33.14 -7.89
N GLN A 232 11.88 -34.02 -7.02
CA GLN A 232 11.72 -35.44 -7.32
C GLN A 232 10.68 -35.68 -8.42
N THR A 233 9.61 -34.89 -8.46
CA THR A 233 8.59 -34.94 -9.52
C THR A 233 9.15 -34.43 -10.85
N ILE A 234 9.93 -33.35 -10.84
CA ILE A 234 10.61 -32.81 -12.03
C ILE A 234 11.60 -33.84 -12.60
N LYS A 235 12.34 -34.56 -11.74
CA LYS A 235 13.23 -35.66 -12.15
C LYS A 235 12.48 -36.76 -12.91
N VAL A 236 11.33 -37.20 -12.40
CA VAL A 236 10.48 -38.20 -13.08
C VAL A 236 9.96 -37.66 -14.42
N LEU A 237 9.53 -36.41 -14.45
CA LEU A 237 9.00 -35.76 -15.66
C LEU A 237 10.07 -35.68 -16.77
N ILE A 238 11.31 -35.35 -16.45
CA ILE A 238 12.40 -35.24 -17.44
C ILE A 238 12.80 -36.61 -17.98
N ASN A 239 12.81 -37.64 -17.13
CA ASN A 239 13.00 -39.02 -17.58
C ASN A 239 11.92 -39.42 -18.61
N LYS A 240 10.65 -39.10 -18.32
CA LYS A 240 9.54 -39.35 -19.26
C LYS A 240 9.64 -38.50 -20.52
N ALA A 241 10.09 -37.26 -20.43
CA ALA A 241 10.31 -36.39 -21.59
C ALA A 241 11.42 -36.92 -22.50
N ARG A 242 12.49 -37.49 -21.93
CA ARG A 242 13.56 -38.15 -22.70
C ARG A 242 13.06 -39.43 -23.38
N ASP A 243 12.28 -40.24 -22.67
CA ASP A 243 11.70 -41.47 -23.24
C ASP A 243 10.74 -41.14 -24.39
N LEU A 244 9.89 -40.13 -24.19
CA LEU A 244 8.99 -39.61 -25.23
C LEU A 244 9.78 -39.05 -26.42
N GLN A 245 10.90 -38.37 -26.18
CA GLN A 245 11.73 -37.84 -27.26
C GLN A 245 12.39 -38.95 -28.08
N LYS A 246 12.86 -40.01 -27.41
CA LYS A 246 13.35 -41.23 -28.08
C LYS A 246 12.24 -41.91 -28.88
N GLU A 247 11.01 -41.89 -28.37
CA GLU A 247 9.83 -42.42 -29.05
C GLU A 247 9.46 -41.58 -30.29
N ILE A 248 9.45 -40.24 -30.19
CA ILE A 248 9.19 -39.32 -31.32
C ILE A 248 10.22 -39.51 -32.44
N VAL A 249 11.50 -39.61 -32.08
CA VAL A 249 12.57 -39.89 -33.05
C VAL A 249 12.46 -41.32 -33.60
N GLY A 250 12.01 -42.27 -32.80
CA GLY A 250 11.78 -43.66 -33.20
C GLY A 250 10.61 -43.83 -34.18
N GLN A 251 9.49 -43.15 -33.92
CA GLN A 251 8.27 -43.17 -34.73
C GLN A 251 8.42 -42.36 -36.03
N GLY A 252 9.29 -41.33 -36.07
CA GLY A 252 9.60 -40.51 -37.24
C GLY A 252 10.53 -41.17 -38.28
N ARG A 253 10.87 -42.45 -38.14
CA ARG A 253 11.81 -43.17 -39.02
C ARG A 253 11.18 -43.56 -40.35
N GLY A 254 11.46 -42.78 -41.39
CA GLY A 254 11.86 -43.34 -42.69
C GLY A 254 13.32 -43.84 -42.63
N THR A 255 14.01 -43.93 -43.77
CA THR A 255 15.43 -44.34 -43.87
C THR A 255 16.45 -43.35 -43.27
N ALA A 256 16.00 -42.32 -42.55
CA ALA A 256 16.84 -41.24 -42.04
C ALA A 256 17.32 -41.47 -40.59
N SER A 257 18.54 -41.04 -40.30
CA SER A 257 19.14 -41.12 -38.96
C SER A 257 18.55 -40.09 -37.98
N ALA A 258 18.68 -40.32 -36.66
CA ALA A 258 18.25 -39.36 -35.63
C ALA A 258 18.88 -37.96 -35.83
N ARG A 259 20.11 -37.95 -36.35
CA ARG A 259 20.87 -36.73 -36.70
C ARG A 259 20.17 -35.93 -37.78
N GLU A 260 19.70 -36.57 -38.85
CA GLU A 260 18.99 -35.90 -39.95
C GLU A 260 17.61 -35.37 -39.54
N PHE A 261 16.93 -36.04 -38.60
CA PHE A 261 15.65 -35.58 -38.08
C PHE A 261 15.78 -34.22 -37.37
N TYR A 262 16.81 -34.04 -36.54
CA TYR A 262 17.06 -32.80 -35.82
C TYR A 262 17.55 -31.66 -36.72
N THR A 263 18.34 -31.95 -37.75
CA THR A 263 18.78 -30.95 -38.73
C THR A 263 17.62 -30.43 -39.57
N LYS A 264 16.70 -31.31 -40.01
CA LYS A 264 15.51 -30.89 -40.78
C LYS A 264 14.55 -30.04 -39.96
N ASN A 265 14.47 -30.28 -38.64
CA ASN A 265 13.59 -29.56 -37.73
C ASN A 265 14.33 -28.53 -36.85
N HIS A 266 15.37 -27.88 -37.37
CA HIS A 266 16.29 -27.00 -36.63
C HIS A 266 15.62 -25.98 -35.68
N LYS A 267 14.51 -25.34 -36.05
CA LYS A 267 13.80 -24.41 -35.15
C LYS A 267 13.12 -25.08 -33.95
N TRP A 268 12.55 -26.28 -34.15
CA TRP A 268 11.99 -27.08 -33.07
C TRP A 268 13.11 -27.65 -32.19
N THR A 269 14.21 -28.07 -32.80
CA THR A 269 15.45 -28.51 -32.14
C THR A 269 16.03 -27.41 -31.25
N GLU A 270 16.11 -26.17 -31.72
CA GLU A 270 16.53 -24.99 -30.95
C GLU A 270 15.55 -24.66 -29.81
N GLY A 271 14.24 -24.73 -30.07
CA GLY A 271 13.21 -24.55 -29.06
C GLY A 271 13.26 -25.60 -27.94
N LEU A 272 13.54 -26.85 -28.30
CA LEU A 272 13.68 -27.95 -27.35
C LEU A 272 14.94 -27.80 -26.47
N VAL A 273 16.05 -27.38 -27.08
CA VAL A 273 17.30 -27.07 -26.34
C VAL A 273 17.08 -25.88 -25.40
N SER A 274 16.36 -24.85 -25.84
CA SER A 274 16.02 -23.68 -25.02
C SER A 274 15.10 -24.06 -23.85
N ALA A 275 14.10 -24.92 -24.08
CA ALA A 275 13.19 -25.40 -23.05
C ALA A 275 13.89 -26.28 -22.01
N ALA A 276 14.75 -27.21 -22.45
CA ALA A 276 15.55 -28.06 -21.55
C ALA A 276 16.49 -27.21 -20.68
N LYS A 277 17.18 -26.23 -21.29
CA LYS A 277 18.01 -25.26 -20.57
C LYS A 277 17.20 -24.45 -19.56
N ASN A 278 16.01 -23.98 -19.92
CA ASN A 278 15.14 -23.23 -19.01
C ASN A 278 14.72 -24.07 -17.80
N VAL A 279 14.36 -25.33 -17.99
CA VAL A 279 14.00 -26.22 -16.88
C VAL A 279 15.20 -26.50 -15.96
N GLY A 280 16.38 -26.76 -16.52
CA GLY A 280 17.62 -26.92 -15.74
C GLY A 280 18.04 -25.65 -15.01
N VAL A 281 17.86 -24.47 -15.63
CA VAL A 281 18.12 -23.16 -15.01
C VAL A 281 17.13 -22.89 -13.89
N ASN A 282 15.83 -23.15 -14.10
CA ASN A 282 14.81 -22.92 -13.08
C ASN A 282 14.94 -23.90 -11.90
N ALA A 283 15.39 -25.13 -12.12
CA ALA A 283 15.75 -26.06 -11.04
C ALA A 283 16.94 -25.56 -10.21
N LYS A 284 17.94 -24.96 -10.87
CA LYS A 284 19.05 -24.26 -10.21
C LYS A 284 18.58 -23.00 -9.48
N VAL A 285 17.67 -22.22 -10.07
CA VAL A 285 17.07 -21.03 -9.44
C VAL A 285 16.26 -21.43 -8.21
N LEU A 286 15.52 -22.54 -8.23
CA LEU A 286 14.82 -23.04 -7.05
C LEU A 286 15.78 -23.38 -5.91
N ILE A 287 16.93 -23.98 -6.21
CA ILE A 287 18.02 -24.15 -5.23
C ILE A 287 18.54 -22.79 -4.77
N LYS A 288 18.78 -21.85 -5.69
CA LYS A 288 19.29 -20.53 -5.34
C LYS A 288 18.30 -19.68 -4.53
N ILE A 289 16.99 -19.89 -4.66
CA ILE A 289 15.96 -19.28 -3.81
C ILE A 289 16.06 -19.87 -2.39
N VAL A 290 16.39 -21.16 -2.27
CA VAL A 290 16.67 -21.82 -0.98
C VAL A 290 18.04 -21.40 -0.40
N TYR A 291 19.04 -21.07 -1.24
CA TYR A 291 20.41 -20.68 -0.84
C TYR A 291 20.66 -19.15 -0.75
N GLY A 292 19.80 -18.30 -1.31
CA GLY A 292 19.83 -16.85 -1.12
C GLY A 292 20.97 -16.04 -1.76
N CYS A 293 21.58 -16.44 -2.88
CA CYS A 293 22.50 -15.57 -3.66
C CYS A 293 22.58 -15.98 -5.14
N ASP A 294 22.11 -15.12 -6.07
CA ASP A 294 21.81 -15.58 -7.45
C ASP A 294 22.91 -15.33 -8.51
N LYS A 295 23.87 -14.40 -8.33
CA LYS A 295 24.86 -14.08 -9.39
C LYS A 295 26.21 -13.62 -8.85
N ASP A 296 27.28 -14.16 -9.45
CA ASP A 296 28.62 -13.59 -9.40
C ASP A 296 28.55 -12.12 -9.84
N PRO A 297 28.76 -11.16 -8.93
CA PRO A 297 28.58 -9.75 -9.22
C PRO A 297 29.67 -9.19 -10.15
N HIS A 298 30.73 -9.97 -10.41
CA HIS A 298 31.79 -9.65 -11.38
C HIS A 298 31.82 -10.62 -12.56
N GLN A 299 30.69 -11.27 -12.88
CA GLN A 299 30.59 -12.23 -13.98
C GLN A 299 31.06 -11.62 -15.33
N GLY A 300 32.08 -12.24 -15.94
CA GLY A 300 32.70 -11.77 -17.18
C GLY A 300 33.80 -10.73 -16.98
N VAL A 301 34.13 -10.38 -15.74
CA VAL A 301 35.29 -9.58 -15.36
C VAL A 301 36.40 -10.51 -14.90
N LEU A 302 37.62 -10.33 -15.41
CA LEU A 302 38.78 -11.09 -14.99
C LEU A 302 39.27 -10.59 -13.62
N VAL A 303 38.94 -11.31 -12.56
CA VAL A 303 39.33 -10.98 -11.18
C VAL A 303 40.70 -11.58 -10.87
N ILE A 304 41.70 -10.74 -10.64
CA ILE A 304 43.10 -11.16 -10.43
C ILE A 304 43.60 -10.62 -9.10
N ALA A 305 43.99 -11.52 -8.20
CA ALA A 305 44.82 -11.15 -7.05
C ALA A 305 46.23 -10.89 -7.56
N ALA A 306 46.67 -9.63 -7.64
CA ALA A 306 48.02 -9.23 -8.02
C ALA A 306 48.86 -8.95 -6.77
N GLY A 307 50.12 -9.42 -6.74
CA GLY A 307 50.95 -9.40 -5.56
C GLY A 307 52.41 -9.04 -5.81
N SER A 308 53.02 -8.32 -4.87
CA SER A 308 54.42 -7.90 -4.90
C SER A 308 55.12 -8.21 -3.58
N PHE A 309 56.37 -8.66 -3.68
CA PHE A 309 57.25 -8.87 -2.54
C PHE A 309 57.67 -7.54 -1.92
N LEU A 310 57.69 -7.48 -0.58
CA LEU A 310 57.86 -6.23 0.16
C LEU A 310 59.31 -5.79 0.44
N SER A 311 60.33 -6.56 0.04
CA SER A 311 61.74 -6.15 0.24
C SER A 311 62.39 -5.63 -1.04
N ALA A 312 62.80 -4.37 -1.02
CA ALA A 312 63.53 -3.69 -2.07
C ALA A 312 64.99 -4.15 -2.17
N SER A 313 65.27 -5.12 -3.04
CA SER A 313 66.52 -5.22 -3.83
C SER A 313 66.51 -6.51 -4.66
N SER A 314 66.68 -6.36 -5.98
CA SER A 314 67.23 -7.33 -6.95
C SER A 314 66.90 -8.83 -6.79
N GLU A 315 66.21 -9.35 -7.82
CA GLU A 315 66.34 -10.73 -8.33
C GLU A 315 66.01 -11.88 -7.35
N GLN A 316 64.71 -12.24 -7.27
CA GLN A 316 64.13 -13.59 -7.05
C GLN A 316 62.72 -13.55 -6.43
N GLY A 317 62.18 -12.37 -6.15
CA GLY A 317 60.78 -12.21 -5.75
C GLY A 317 59.84 -12.42 -6.94
N VAL A 318 59.04 -13.49 -6.90
CA VAL A 318 57.94 -13.71 -7.85
C VAL A 318 56.87 -12.66 -7.58
N ASN A 319 57.00 -11.49 -8.19
CA ASN A 319 55.92 -10.52 -8.27
C ASN A 319 55.02 -10.95 -9.43
N TRP A 320 53.71 -10.85 -9.27
CA TRP A 320 52.77 -11.09 -10.37
C TRP A 320 51.80 -9.92 -10.46
N SER A 321 51.73 -9.37 -11.67
CA SER A 321 50.99 -8.14 -11.96
C SER A 321 49.54 -8.45 -12.37
N PRO A 322 48.64 -7.44 -12.40
CA PRO A 322 47.28 -7.63 -12.88
C PRO A 322 47.18 -8.23 -14.28
N SER A 323 48.18 -8.06 -15.15
CA SER A 323 48.16 -8.60 -16.50
C SER A 323 48.52 -10.10 -16.59
N GLU A 324 48.89 -10.73 -15.47
CA GLU A 324 49.33 -12.12 -15.44
C GLU A 324 48.25 -13.07 -14.91
N THR A 325 48.00 -14.18 -15.61
CA THR A 325 46.96 -15.16 -15.27
C THR A 325 47.24 -15.94 -13.99
N LYS A 326 48.46 -15.86 -13.43
CA LYS A 326 48.88 -16.56 -12.22
C LYS A 326 48.03 -16.20 -11.00
N GLY A 327 47.57 -14.94 -10.90
CA GLY A 327 46.73 -14.42 -9.82
C GLY A 327 45.22 -14.57 -10.04
N GLN A 328 44.78 -15.15 -11.16
CA GLN A 328 43.36 -15.22 -11.50
C GLN A 328 42.57 -16.04 -10.47
N MET A 329 41.55 -15.40 -9.88
CA MET A 329 40.67 -15.97 -8.86
C MET A 329 39.43 -16.60 -9.50
N THR A 330 38.85 -17.59 -8.82
CA THR A 330 37.64 -18.28 -9.28
C THR A 330 36.51 -18.03 -8.30
N PHE A 331 35.33 -17.64 -8.81
CA PHE A 331 34.16 -17.45 -7.96
C PHE A 331 33.59 -18.80 -7.50
N ASN A 332 33.60 -19.03 -6.20
CA ASN A 332 33.02 -20.20 -5.57
C ASN A 332 31.53 -19.94 -5.30
N GLN A 333 30.67 -20.61 -6.08
CA GLN A 333 29.22 -20.45 -6.00
C GLN A 333 28.62 -20.99 -4.70
N GLY A 334 29.35 -21.83 -3.94
CA GLY A 334 28.90 -22.37 -2.66
C GLY A 334 29.15 -21.42 -1.47
N THR A 335 30.20 -20.60 -1.54
CA THR A 335 30.58 -19.63 -0.49
C THR A 335 30.26 -18.19 -0.85
N CYS A 336 29.86 -17.92 -2.11
CA CYS A 336 29.61 -16.60 -2.66
C CYS A 336 30.86 -15.67 -2.64
N GLN A 337 32.06 -16.24 -2.80
CA GLN A 337 33.34 -15.52 -2.72
C GLN A 337 34.30 -15.93 -3.86
N TYR A 338 35.19 -15.02 -4.26
CA TYR A 338 36.30 -15.30 -5.17
C TYR A 338 37.47 -15.89 -4.41
N GLU A 339 38.00 -17.04 -4.85
CA GLU A 339 39.05 -17.77 -4.14
C GLU A 339 40.24 -18.08 -5.08
N LYS A 340 41.46 -18.00 -4.55
CA LYS A 340 42.70 -18.39 -5.25
C LYS A 340 43.76 -18.90 -4.30
N VAL A 341 44.31 -20.08 -4.58
CA VAL A 341 45.53 -20.55 -3.95
C VAL A 341 46.74 -20.10 -4.78
N ILE A 342 47.72 -19.48 -4.12
CA ILE A 342 49.03 -19.15 -4.69
C ILE A 342 50.08 -20.03 -4.01
N GLU A 343 50.81 -20.80 -4.81
CA GLU A 343 51.82 -21.77 -4.36
C GLU A 343 53.21 -21.42 -4.90
N GLY A 344 54.25 -21.94 -4.24
CA GLY A 344 55.65 -21.74 -4.66
C GLY A 344 56.22 -20.37 -4.28
N LEU A 345 55.65 -19.69 -3.29
CA LEU A 345 56.22 -18.49 -2.71
C LEU A 345 57.37 -18.86 -1.76
N PRO A 346 58.47 -18.08 -1.70
CA PRO A 346 59.42 -18.12 -0.60
C PRO A 346 58.72 -18.22 0.76
N THR A 347 59.15 -19.17 1.59
CA THR A 347 58.51 -19.45 2.88
C THR A 347 58.69 -18.29 3.87
N ASN A 348 57.72 -18.12 4.77
CA ASN A 348 57.69 -17.12 5.83
C ASN A 348 57.93 -15.67 5.36
N SER A 349 57.57 -15.35 4.13
CA SER A 349 57.91 -14.06 3.53
C SER A 349 56.67 -13.19 3.33
N ASN A 350 56.84 -11.86 3.44
CA ASN A 350 55.74 -10.89 3.41
C ASN A 350 55.49 -10.36 2.00
N TYR A 351 54.21 -10.32 1.63
CA TYR A 351 53.71 -9.85 0.34
C TYR A 351 52.64 -8.79 0.54
N ASP A 352 52.63 -7.83 -0.37
CA ASP A 352 51.52 -6.93 -0.63
C ASP A 352 50.67 -7.51 -1.76
N TRP A 353 49.34 -7.45 -1.66
CA TRP A 353 48.44 -7.86 -2.73
C TRP A 353 47.16 -7.04 -2.76
N LYS A 354 46.51 -7.07 -3.92
CA LYS A 354 45.18 -6.51 -4.15
C LYS A 354 44.47 -7.28 -5.23
N VAL A 355 43.17 -7.09 -5.32
CA VAL A 355 42.37 -7.58 -6.43
C VAL A 355 42.25 -6.51 -7.50
N ALA A 356 42.74 -6.82 -8.68
CA ALA A 356 42.58 -6.06 -9.90
C ALA A 356 41.50 -6.69 -10.78
N PHE A 357 40.89 -5.88 -11.64
CA PHE A 357 39.80 -6.29 -12.53
C PHE A 357 40.20 -6.06 -13.98
N ASN A 358 39.95 -7.04 -14.85
CA ASN A 358 40.28 -7.00 -16.28
C ASN A 358 41.76 -6.68 -16.57
N GLY A 359 42.64 -7.12 -15.67
CA GLY A 359 44.08 -6.91 -15.78
C GLY A 359 44.56 -5.47 -15.59
N ASN A 360 43.71 -4.60 -15.02
CA ASN A 360 44.02 -3.21 -14.73
C ASN A 360 43.65 -2.85 -13.28
N TRP A 361 44.25 -1.77 -12.77
CA TRP A 361 43.97 -1.26 -11.41
C TRP A 361 42.70 -0.38 -11.32
N GLY A 362 41.98 -0.17 -12.44
CA GLY A 362 40.75 0.61 -12.45
C GLY A 362 39.62 -0.12 -11.73
N GLY A 363 39.25 0.36 -10.55
CA GLY A 363 38.23 -0.28 -9.69
C GLY A 363 38.79 -1.36 -8.76
N ASP A 364 40.11 -1.42 -8.55
CA ASP A 364 40.77 -2.39 -7.69
C ASP A 364 40.18 -2.43 -6.27
N LYS A 365 40.23 -3.62 -5.66
CA LYS A 365 39.88 -3.80 -4.25
C LYS A 365 41.12 -4.19 -3.48
N GLY A 366 41.42 -3.38 -2.48
CA GLY A 366 42.51 -3.58 -1.53
C GLY A 366 42.00 -3.35 -0.11
N CYS A 367 42.84 -3.68 0.87
CA CYS A 367 42.54 -3.47 2.28
C CYS A 367 42.74 -1.99 2.63
N ASN A 368 42.17 -1.51 3.75
CA ASN A 368 42.35 -0.13 4.24
C ASN A 368 42.03 0.94 3.18
N ASN A 369 40.78 1.02 2.72
CA ASN A 369 40.31 1.98 1.71
C ASN A 369 41.03 1.88 0.34
N GLY A 370 41.36 0.65 -0.08
CA GLY A 370 41.97 0.41 -1.40
C GLY A 370 43.49 0.47 -1.41
N GLY A 371 44.19 0.36 -0.27
CA GLY A 371 45.64 0.12 -0.17
C GLY A 371 46.01 -1.36 -0.35
N ASN A 372 47.31 -1.67 -0.47
CA ASN A 372 47.73 -3.07 -0.61
C ASN A 372 47.41 -3.85 0.68
N CYS A 373 46.72 -4.99 0.54
CA CYS A 373 46.57 -5.96 1.62
C CYS A 373 47.90 -6.65 1.87
N GLN A 374 48.21 -6.99 3.13
CA GLN A 374 49.43 -7.73 3.47
C GLN A 374 49.14 -9.17 3.87
N PHE A 375 50.00 -10.09 3.48
CA PHE A 375 50.01 -11.45 4.03
C PHE A 375 51.43 -12.02 4.11
N ASN A 376 51.61 -13.04 4.95
CA ASN A 376 52.82 -13.84 5.03
C ASN A 376 52.56 -15.22 4.41
N SER A 377 53.46 -15.70 3.55
CA SER A 377 53.31 -17.00 2.85
C SER A 377 53.38 -18.23 3.76
N GLY A 378 53.74 -18.05 5.03
CA GLY A 378 53.86 -19.12 6.02
C GLY A 378 54.93 -20.17 5.67
N SER A 379 55.03 -21.22 6.48
CA SER A 379 56.12 -22.19 6.38
C SER A 379 56.05 -23.12 5.17
N SER A 380 54.90 -23.19 4.48
CA SER A 380 54.69 -24.01 3.28
C SER A 380 54.97 -23.27 1.96
N GLY A 381 54.99 -21.93 1.98
CA GLY A 381 55.08 -21.13 0.77
C GLY A 381 53.79 -21.10 -0.06
N ALA A 382 52.65 -21.45 0.54
CA ALA A 382 51.34 -21.44 -0.10
C ALA A 382 50.29 -20.70 0.74
N VAL A 383 49.45 -19.92 0.07
CA VAL A 383 48.40 -19.10 0.71
C VAL A 383 47.09 -19.20 -0.07
N LEU A 384 45.96 -19.24 0.64
CA LEU A 384 44.64 -19.03 0.07
C LEU A 384 44.25 -17.56 0.20
N LEU A 385 43.90 -16.94 -0.93
CA LEU A 385 43.41 -15.57 -1.04
C LEU A 385 41.92 -15.61 -1.36
N ILE A 386 41.13 -14.81 -0.65
CA ILE A 386 39.67 -14.78 -0.77
C ILE A 386 39.20 -13.33 -0.91
N TYR A 387 38.25 -13.08 -1.79
CA TYR A 387 37.61 -11.80 -2.02
C TYR A 387 36.08 -11.97 -2.00
N ASN A 388 35.41 -11.34 -1.04
CA ASN A 388 33.95 -11.27 -1.00
C ASN A 388 33.49 -10.07 -1.82
N PRO A 389 32.80 -10.28 -2.96
CA PRO A 389 32.50 -9.20 -3.86
C PRO A 389 31.30 -8.35 -3.45
N TYR A 390 30.48 -8.82 -2.51
CA TYR A 390 29.32 -8.07 -2.01
C TYR A 390 29.69 -7.15 -0.85
N THR A 391 30.64 -7.57 -0.01
CA THR A 391 31.15 -6.75 1.10
C THR A 391 32.42 -5.99 0.74
N GLY A 392 33.09 -6.36 -0.36
CA GLY A 392 34.38 -5.80 -0.75
C GLY A 392 35.57 -6.31 0.08
N GLN A 393 35.35 -7.30 0.94
CA GLN A 393 36.34 -7.77 1.93
C GLN A 393 37.36 -8.73 1.30
N LEU A 394 38.64 -8.52 1.58
CA LEU A 394 39.75 -9.40 1.17
C LEU A 394 40.32 -10.11 2.41
N THR A 395 40.47 -11.43 2.35
CA THR A 395 41.02 -12.25 3.44
C THR A 395 42.07 -13.23 2.92
N THR A 396 43.06 -13.56 3.75
CA THR A 396 44.12 -14.51 3.42
C THR A 396 44.26 -15.58 4.49
N SER A 397 44.71 -16.77 4.12
CA SER A 397 45.02 -17.86 5.06
C SER A 397 46.24 -18.66 4.58
N PRO A 398 47.36 -18.67 5.34
CA PRO A 398 48.51 -19.51 5.02
C PRO A 398 48.13 -20.99 5.16
N LEU A 399 48.53 -21.83 4.20
CA LEU A 399 48.25 -23.26 4.22
C LEU A 399 49.39 -24.01 4.90
N SER A 400 49.11 -25.07 5.66
CA SER A 400 50.16 -25.94 6.21
C SER A 400 50.58 -27.02 5.20
N SER A 401 51.84 -27.46 5.25
CA SER A 401 52.38 -28.51 4.35
C SER A 401 51.49 -29.77 4.38
N GLY A 402 50.90 -30.13 3.23
CA GLY A 402 50.11 -31.36 3.06
C GLY A 402 48.58 -31.22 3.14
N GLN A 403 48.02 -30.02 3.26
CA GLN A 403 46.57 -29.80 3.29
C GLN A 403 45.98 -29.79 1.86
N THR A 404 45.29 -30.87 1.45
CA THR A 404 44.44 -30.89 0.25
C THR A 404 43.07 -30.30 0.58
N ILE A 405 42.70 -29.22 -0.10
CA ILE A 405 41.46 -28.48 0.16
C ILE A 405 40.29 -29.20 -0.52
N ASN A 406 39.31 -29.63 0.27
CA ASN A 406 37.97 -30.03 -0.18
C ASN A 406 36.97 -29.17 0.62
N PRO A 407 35.99 -28.50 -0.01
CA PRO A 407 35.23 -27.45 0.66
C PRO A 407 34.05 -28.03 1.46
N SER A 408 34.20 -28.21 2.79
CA SER A 408 33.11 -28.22 3.78
C SER A 408 33.64 -28.32 5.24
N VAL A 409 33.04 -27.52 6.15
CA VAL A 409 32.93 -27.65 7.64
C VAL A 409 33.90 -26.82 8.55
N THR A 410 33.37 -25.67 9.01
CA THR A 410 33.03 -25.18 10.38
C THR A 410 34.00 -25.07 11.61
N THR A 411 33.78 -23.97 12.35
CA THR A 411 33.96 -23.64 13.81
C THR A 411 35.38 -23.23 14.29
N THR A 412 35.64 -22.30 15.23
CA THR A 412 34.98 -21.79 16.47
C THR A 412 35.42 -20.33 16.83
N ALA A 413 34.72 -19.69 17.78
CA ALA A 413 34.73 -18.27 18.18
C ALA A 413 35.95 -17.68 18.96
N SER A 414 36.21 -16.36 18.81
CA SER A 414 36.23 -15.26 19.83
C SER A 414 36.84 -13.92 19.30
N PRO A 415 36.46 -12.72 19.81
CA PRO A 415 36.88 -11.37 19.33
C PRO A 415 37.99 -10.70 20.19
N PRO A 416 38.40 -9.43 19.98
CA PRO A 416 38.80 -8.68 18.76
C PRO A 416 40.17 -7.93 18.94
N THR A 417 40.79 -7.39 17.87
CA THR A 417 41.74 -6.22 17.86
C THR A 417 42.07 -5.93 16.38
N THR A 418 41.96 -4.75 15.76
CA THR A 418 42.30 -3.37 16.14
C THR A 418 41.47 -2.36 15.33
N CYS A 419 41.20 -1.20 15.90
CA CYS A 419 40.54 -0.10 15.23
C CYS A 419 41.44 0.65 14.23
N SER A 420 40.92 1.02 13.05
CA SER A 420 41.62 1.87 12.07
C SER A 420 41.07 3.30 12.07
N ASN A 421 41.92 4.28 12.37
CA ASN A 421 41.58 5.71 12.35
C ASN A 421 42.28 6.46 11.19
N PRO A 422 41.63 6.65 10.03
CA PRO A 422 42.23 7.31 8.86
C PRO A 422 42.47 8.83 9.02
N TYR A 423 42.00 9.44 10.11
CA TYR A 423 42.27 10.85 10.44
C TYR A 423 43.28 11.01 11.58
N ASN A 424 43.95 9.92 11.98
CA ASN A 424 44.96 9.95 13.01
C ASN A 424 46.05 10.99 12.68
N GLY A 425 46.31 11.92 13.60
CA GLY A 425 47.22 13.05 13.42
C GLY A 425 46.61 14.31 12.78
N ARG A 426 45.33 14.32 12.41
CA ARG A 426 44.60 15.52 11.97
C ARG A 426 43.81 16.12 13.13
N ILE A 427 43.53 17.42 13.06
CA ILE A 427 42.64 18.08 14.02
C ILE A 427 41.20 17.88 13.55
N VAL A 428 40.41 17.08 14.26
CA VAL A 428 39.01 16.78 13.93
C VAL A 428 38.08 17.59 14.83
N ARG A 429 37.18 18.39 14.25
CA ARG A 429 36.27 19.27 14.99
C ARG A 429 34.82 19.14 14.55
N ALA A 430 33.88 19.18 15.48
CA ALA A 430 32.44 19.26 15.18
C ALA A 430 31.99 20.73 15.16
N SER A 431 32.11 21.44 14.04
CA SER A 431 31.74 22.87 13.95
C SER A 431 30.25 23.05 13.70
N GLY A 432 29.61 23.99 14.39
CA GLY A 432 28.15 24.16 14.37
C GLY A 432 27.65 25.50 14.92
N ASP A 433 26.34 25.74 14.84
CA ASP A 433 25.72 26.97 15.38
C ASP A 433 25.65 27.02 16.91
N TYR A 434 25.80 25.86 17.57
CA TYR A 434 25.84 25.71 19.02
C TYR A 434 27.05 26.38 19.70
N GLN A 435 28.13 26.66 18.95
CA GLN A 435 29.41 27.12 19.51
C GLN A 435 29.30 28.45 20.29
N THR A 436 28.41 29.36 19.88
CA THR A 436 28.15 30.61 20.61
C THR A 436 27.57 30.41 22.01
N GLU A 437 26.86 29.29 22.22
CA GLU A 437 26.30 28.96 23.53
C GLU A 437 27.35 28.36 24.47
N LEU A 438 28.45 27.86 23.92
CA LEU A 438 29.61 27.34 24.66
C LEU A 438 30.72 28.39 24.81
N GLY A 439 30.39 29.68 24.71
CA GLY A 439 31.32 30.80 24.94
C GLY A 439 32.18 31.21 23.73
N SER A 440 31.91 30.70 22.52
CA SER A 440 32.69 31.05 21.32
C SER A 440 32.29 32.43 20.77
N THR A 441 33.25 33.13 20.17
CA THR A 441 33.03 34.49 19.62
C THR A 441 32.06 34.55 18.43
N ALA A 442 31.85 33.44 17.71
CA ALA A 442 30.91 33.32 16.60
C ALA A 442 30.51 31.84 16.37
N PRO A 443 29.36 31.56 15.72
CA PRO A 443 28.98 30.20 15.34
C PRO A 443 29.80 29.73 14.13
N TRP A 444 29.84 28.42 13.88
CA TRP A 444 30.48 27.83 12.69
C TRP A 444 31.99 28.10 12.55
N LEU A 445 32.69 28.30 13.66
CA LEU A 445 34.13 28.50 13.65
C LEU A 445 34.85 27.16 13.56
N ALA A 446 35.45 26.88 12.39
CA ALA A 446 36.27 25.68 12.16
C ALA A 446 37.52 25.62 13.05
N THR A 447 37.92 26.75 13.65
CA THR A 447 39.10 26.90 14.52
C THR A 447 38.79 26.78 16.01
N GLU A 448 37.51 26.69 16.40
CA GLU A 448 37.09 26.82 17.79
C GLU A 448 37.59 25.65 18.65
N ALA A 449 38.22 25.94 19.78
CA ALA A 449 38.84 24.93 20.64
C ALA A 449 37.82 23.94 21.20
N ASN A 450 36.63 24.43 21.58
CA ASN A 450 35.56 23.66 22.24
C ASN A 450 34.86 22.66 21.31
N SER A 451 35.14 22.67 20.01
CA SER A 451 34.59 21.70 19.05
C SER A 451 35.51 20.50 18.78
N LEU A 452 36.63 20.35 19.50
CA LEU A 452 37.61 19.27 19.26
C LEU A 452 37.05 17.89 19.60
N MET A 453 37.03 16.97 18.62
CA MET A 453 36.58 15.59 18.85
C MET A 453 37.74 14.69 19.29
N THR A 454 37.47 13.79 20.23
CA THR A 454 38.42 12.79 20.75
C THR A 454 38.15 11.44 20.11
N PHE A 455 39.18 10.69 19.73
CA PHE A 455 39.01 9.37 19.14
C PHE A 455 38.95 8.27 20.22
N ASP A 456 37.94 7.40 20.14
CA ASP A 456 37.82 6.18 20.94
C ASP A 456 38.31 4.97 20.11
N ASP A 457 39.47 4.45 20.48
CA ASP A 457 40.12 3.30 19.82
C ASP A 457 39.36 1.97 20.00
N THR A 458 38.45 1.89 20.98
CA THR A 458 37.67 0.67 21.25
C THR A 458 36.39 0.66 20.43
N ALA A 459 35.71 1.81 20.37
CA ALA A 459 34.47 1.98 19.62
C ALA A 459 34.68 2.39 18.15
N CYS A 460 35.90 2.73 17.76
CA CYS A 460 36.26 3.22 16.42
C CYS A 460 35.58 4.51 15.97
N VAL A 461 35.32 5.45 16.89
CA VAL A 461 34.64 6.70 16.55
C VAL A 461 35.35 7.90 17.16
N TYR A 462 35.38 9.01 16.44
CA TYR A 462 35.59 10.32 17.05
C TYR A 462 34.32 10.71 17.79
N PHE A 463 34.43 11.25 18.98
CA PHE A 463 33.29 11.77 19.71
C PHE A 463 33.59 13.12 20.36
N LEU A 464 32.54 13.90 20.54
CA LEU A 464 32.55 15.12 21.34
C LEU A 464 31.29 15.12 22.19
N ILE A 465 31.45 15.31 23.49
CA ILE A 465 30.34 15.54 24.40
C ILE A 465 30.21 17.05 24.57
N LEU A 466 29.04 17.57 24.26
CA LEU A 466 28.67 18.97 24.46
C LEU A 466 27.73 19.03 25.66
N SER A 467 28.01 19.93 26.60
CA SER A 467 27.19 20.21 27.79
C SER A 467 26.92 21.71 27.87
N GLY A 468 25.85 22.11 28.56
CA GLY A 468 25.48 23.54 28.69
C GLY A 468 24.75 24.13 27.46
N LEU A 469 24.30 23.29 26.52
CA LEU A 469 23.43 23.74 25.43
C LEU A 469 22.02 24.01 25.96
N LYS A 470 21.33 24.99 25.39
CA LYS A 470 19.93 25.26 25.79
C LYS A 470 19.06 24.02 25.58
N PRO A 471 18.23 23.63 26.58
CA PRO A 471 17.28 22.53 26.43
C PRO A 471 16.29 22.78 25.28
N ASP A 472 15.86 21.72 24.62
CA ASP A 472 14.79 21.69 23.60
C ASP A 472 15.01 22.62 22.40
N LYS A 473 16.28 22.95 22.09
CA LYS A 473 16.68 23.76 20.94
C LYS A 473 17.33 22.90 19.86
N PHE A 474 17.09 23.27 18.60
CA PHE A 474 17.73 22.66 17.44
C PHE A 474 19.03 23.37 17.09
N TYR A 475 20.06 22.57 16.80
CA TYR A 475 21.37 23.02 16.34
C TYR A 475 21.77 22.29 15.06
N GLU A 476 22.64 22.94 14.30
CA GLU A 476 23.25 22.42 13.09
C GLU A 476 24.76 22.26 13.26
N TRP A 477 25.35 21.18 12.70
CA TRP A 477 26.79 20.93 12.77
C TRP A 477 27.36 20.13 11.58
N LYS A 478 28.68 20.15 11.47
CA LYS A 478 29.51 19.40 10.51
C LYS A 478 30.86 19.04 11.13
N VAL A 479 31.52 18.02 10.60
CA VAL A 479 32.92 17.73 10.94
C VAL A 479 33.86 18.50 10.02
N THR A 480 34.77 19.26 10.61
CA THR A 480 35.83 20.02 9.94
C THR A 480 37.20 19.44 10.30
N PHE A 481 38.18 19.63 9.41
CA PHE A 481 39.52 19.07 9.59
C PHE A 481 40.58 20.16 9.49
N ASP A 482 41.60 20.07 10.35
CA ASP A 482 42.78 20.95 10.35
C ASP A 482 42.41 22.44 10.39
N ASN A 483 41.39 22.76 11.17
CA ASN A 483 40.80 24.09 11.33
C ASN A 483 40.27 24.71 10.02
N ALA A 484 39.91 23.89 9.03
CA ALA A 484 39.43 24.32 7.73
C ALA A 484 38.15 23.59 7.29
N TRP A 485 37.39 24.24 6.40
CA TRP A 485 36.15 23.71 5.80
C TRP A 485 36.38 22.75 4.62
N SER A 486 37.59 22.77 4.05
CA SER A 486 38.00 21.93 2.94
C SER A 486 37.94 20.45 3.33
N GLY A 487 37.04 19.69 2.68
CA GLY A 487 36.83 18.27 3.01
C GLY A 487 35.95 18.02 4.23
N SER A 488 35.19 19.04 4.68
CA SER A 488 34.21 18.88 5.74
C SER A 488 33.14 17.83 5.41
N ILE A 489 32.64 17.17 6.45
CA ILE A 489 31.66 16.09 6.33
C ILE A 489 30.39 16.50 7.06
N GLY A 490 29.26 16.36 6.37
CA GLY A 490 27.92 16.59 6.89
C GLY A 490 26.99 15.42 6.54
N CYS A 491 25.70 15.57 6.85
CA CYS A 491 24.70 14.51 6.70
C CYS A 491 24.15 14.44 5.27
N GLY A 492 23.77 13.25 4.81
CA GLY A 492 23.21 13.02 3.46
C GLY A 492 24.19 13.39 2.34
N ASN A 493 23.77 14.23 1.39
CA ASN A 493 24.60 14.73 0.28
C ASN A 493 25.67 15.77 0.71
N GLY A 494 26.09 15.81 2.00
CA GLY A 494 27.02 16.80 2.55
C GLY A 494 26.36 18.06 3.15
N GLY A 495 25.05 18.01 3.43
CA GLY A 495 24.31 19.08 4.11
C GLY A 495 24.66 19.19 5.61
N ASN A 496 24.19 20.25 6.28
CA ASN A 496 24.40 20.40 7.74
C ASN A 496 23.62 19.32 8.49
N CYS A 497 24.26 18.65 9.45
CA CYS A 497 23.60 17.69 10.33
C CYS A 497 22.80 18.46 11.39
N LYS A 498 21.58 18.02 11.68
CA LYS A 498 20.72 18.61 12.71
C LYS A 498 20.66 17.73 13.94
N PHE A 499 20.76 18.31 15.13
CA PHE A 499 20.40 17.64 16.38
C PHE A 499 19.54 18.56 17.26
N SER A 500 18.79 17.96 18.17
CA SER A 500 18.11 18.67 19.25
C SER A 500 18.65 18.17 20.58
N THR A 501 18.63 19.04 21.56
CA THR A 501 18.90 18.71 22.96
C THR A 501 17.59 18.34 23.66
N SER A 502 17.63 17.42 24.63
CA SER A 502 16.53 17.15 25.56
C SER A 502 17.07 17.16 26.99
N GLY A 503 16.29 17.64 27.96
CA GLY A 503 16.73 17.69 29.37
C GLY A 503 17.93 18.62 29.60
N ALA A 504 18.96 18.17 30.33
CA ALA A 504 20.09 18.98 30.81
C ALA A 504 21.09 19.47 29.72
N GLY A 505 20.67 19.57 28.45
CA GLY A 505 21.48 20.21 27.42
C GLY A 505 22.76 19.45 27.02
N THR A 506 22.83 18.14 27.29
CA THR A 506 24.03 17.32 27.03
C THR A 506 23.83 16.34 25.88
N VAL A 507 24.72 16.36 24.89
CA VAL A 507 24.65 15.50 23.70
C VAL A 507 26.04 14.94 23.36
N LYS A 508 26.08 13.68 22.93
CA LYS A 508 27.28 13.08 22.34
C LYS A 508 27.16 13.12 20.81
N LEU A 509 28.07 13.84 20.16
CA LEU A 509 28.26 13.83 18.73
C LEU A 509 29.34 12.80 18.39
N GLU A 510 29.07 11.91 17.44
CA GLU A 510 29.99 10.84 17.03
C GLU A 510 30.23 10.90 15.51
N PHE A 511 31.48 10.69 15.12
CA PHE A 511 31.95 10.62 13.74
C PHE A 511 32.76 9.35 13.54
N GLU A 512 32.22 8.40 12.77
CA GLU A 512 32.93 7.19 12.42
C GLU A 512 33.83 7.46 11.20
N PRO A 513 35.16 7.39 11.36
CA PRO A 513 36.09 7.89 10.34
C PRO A 513 36.17 7.00 9.09
N ASN A 514 35.81 5.71 9.17
CA ASN A 514 35.90 4.81 8.02
C ASN A 514 34.67 4.90 7.11
N THR A 515 33.47 4.99 7.69
CA THR A 515 32.20 5.09 6.95
C THR A 515 31.79 6.54 6.69
N LYS A 516 32.44 7.49 7.36
CA LYS A 516 32.08 8.92 7.41
C LYS A 516 30.67 9.18 7.95
N GLN A 517 30.15 8.26 8.75
CA GLN A 517 28.84 8.40 9.36
C GLN A 517 28.92 9.38 10.54
N LEU A 518 28.02 10.37 10.56
CA LEU A 518 27.83 11.27 11.69
C LEU A 518 26.57 10.83 12.43
N THR A 519 26.68 10.62 13.74
CA THR A 519 25.54 10.30 14.60
C THR A 519 25.51 11.24 15.80
N PHE A 520 24.34 11.43 16.38
CA PHE A 520 24.18 12.16 17.62
C PHE A 520 23.30 11.32 18.55
N ARG A 521 23.58 11.38 19.85
CA ARG A 521 22.79 10.70 20.88
C ARG A 521 22.61 11.64 22.06
N PRO A 522 21.37 11.95 22.47
CA PRO A 522 21.13 12.52 23.80
C PRO A 522 21.63 11.50 24.82
N LEU A 523 22.50 11.91 25.74
CA LEU A 523 22.94 11.02 26.81
C LEU A 523 21.89 11.07 27.93
N PRO A 524 21.23 9.95 28.27
CA PRO A 524 20.31 9.91 29.40
C PRO A 524 21.10 10.02 30.71
N THR A 525 20.54 10.74 31.69
CA THR A 525 21.07 10.79 33.04
C THR A 525 20.80 9.44 33.72
N ILE A 526 21.85 8.66 33.99
CA ILE A 526 21.75 7.45 34.81
C ILE A 526 21.97 7.88 36.25
N CYS A 527 21.15 7.39 37.18
CA CYS A 527 21.28 7.74 38.58
C CYS A 527 21.10 6.51 39.48
N GLY A 528 21.90 6.40 40.53
CA GLY A 528 21.97 5.29 41.46
C GLY A 528 23.09 4.26 41.19
N ASN A 529 24.12 4.59 40.39
CA ASN A 529 25.27 3.70 40.18
C ASN A 529 26.44 3.95 41.17
N GLY A 530 26.33 4.99 42.00
CA GLY A 530 27.30 5.38 43.02
C GLY A 530 28.53 6.13 42.49
N GLN A 531 28.56 6.55 41.23
CA GLN A 531 29.68 7.31 40.62
C GLN A 531 29.15 8.53 39.88
N CYS A 532 29.57 9.74 40.29
CA CYS A 532 29.20 10.98 39.59
C CYS A 532 29.95 11.11 38.25
N GLU A 533 29.31 10.67 37.16
CA GLU A 533 29.90 10.63 35.82
C GLU A 533 29.58 11.89 34.97
N LEU A 534 30.32 12.10 33.88
CA LEU A 534 30.16 13.25 32.98
C LEU A 534 28.75 13.27 32.34
N GLY A 535 27.92 14.22 32.76
CA GLY A 535 26.51 14.35 32.39
C GLY A 535 25.54 14.22 33.57
N GLU A 536 26.04 13.81 34.73
CA GLU A 536 25.32 13.82 36.00
C GLU A 536 25.66 15.11 36.76
N THR A 537 24.63 15.76 37.30
CA THR A 537 24.82 16.95 38.15
C THR A 537 24.21 16.67 39.51
N CYS A 538 24.65 17.38 40.54
CA CYS A 538 24.03 17.35 41.87
C CYS A 538 22.51 17.69 41.86
N ARG A 539 21.97 18.27 40.77
CA ARG A 539 20.53 18.54 40.59
C ARG A 539 19.79 17.42 39.86
N THR A 540 20.44 16.77 38.90
CA THR A 540 19.84 15.72 38.06
C THR A 540 20.11 14.31 38.60
N CYS A 541 21.14 14.15 39.43
CA CYS A 541 21.47 12.91 40.12
C CYS A 541 22.12 13.16 41.50
N LEU A 542 21.30 13.55 42.48
CA LEU A 542 21.72 13.79 43.87
C LEU A 542 22.36 12.54 44.51
N VAL A 543 21.92 11.34 44.11
CA VAL A 543 22.33 10.06 44.71
C VAL A 543 23.81 9.75 44.42
N ASP A 544 24.29 10.08 43.22
CA ASP A 544 25.66 9.78 42.81
C ASP A 544 26.60 11.00 42.93
N CYS A 545 26.08 12.23 42.76
CA CYS A 545 26.85 13.48 42.74
C CYS A 545 26.84 14.33 44.03
N GLY A 546 26.01 13.98 45.02
CA GLY A 546 25.94 14.71 46.30
C GLY A 546 25.25 16.08 46.21
N GLU A 547 25.22 16.82 47.33
CA GLU A 547 24.56 18.13 47.41
C GLU A 547 25.29 19.20 46.60
N CYS A 548 24.53 20.05 45.89
CA CYS A 548 25.11 21.12 45.07
C CYS A 548 25.84 22.18 45.92
N PRO A 549 27.01 22.67 45.47
CA PRO A 549 27.62 23.85 46.05
C PRO A 549 26.69 25.07 45.95
N PRO A 550 26.74 26.01 46.90
CA PRO A 550 25.98 27.26 46.81
C PRO A 550 26.46 28.12 45.62
N ALA A 551 25.52 28.71 44.89
CA ALA A 551 25.77 29.53 43.69
C ALA A 551 26.74 30.70 43.96
N VAL A 552 27.66 30.95 43.03
CA VAL A 552 28.70 31.98 43.14
C VAL A 552 28.56 32.97 41.98
N CYS A 553 27.68 33.96 42.12
CA CYS A 553 27.47 34.95 41.06
C CYS A 553 28.70 35.87 40.85
N GLY A 554 28.96 36.22 39.60
CA GLY A 554 29.87 37.30 39.18
C GLY A 554 31.13 36.84 38.43
N ASP A 555 31.19 35.58 37.98
CA ASP A 555 32.31 35.05 37.18
C ASP A 555 32.07 35.17 35.66
N GLY A 556 30.91 35.69 35.25
CA GLY A 556 30.55 35.94 33.85
C GLY A 556 30.10 34.70 33.08
N THR A 557 29.87 33.56 33.73
CA THR A 557 29.44 32.31 33.10
C THR A 557 28.20 31.76 33.80
N CYS A 558 27.12 31.54 33.05
CA CYS A 558 25.88 31.01 33.62
C CYS A 558 25.95 29.48 33.73
N ASP A 559 26.45 29.00 34.86
CA ASP A 559 26.65 27.57 35.10
C ASP A 559 25.39 26.90 35.68
N ASP A 560 25.34 25.56 35.69
CA ASP A 560 24.15 24.76 36.07
C ASP A 560 23.62 24.99 37.50
N SER A 561 24.39 25.68 38.35
CA SER A 561 23.97 26.08 39.71
C SER A 561 23.29 27.45 39.75
N GLU A 562 23.34 28.19 38.65
CA GLU A 562 22.86 29.55 38.48
C GLU A 562 21.58 29.59 37.63
N SER A 563 20.84 30.68 37.72
CA SER A 563 19.66 30.90 36.90
C SER A 563 19.51 32.39 36.68
N CYS A 564 18.79 32.78 35.63
CA CYS A 564 18.43 34.17 35.39
C CYS A 564 17.63 34.81 36.56
N SER A 565 17.13 33.99 37.51
CA SER A 565 16.47 34.44 38.75
C SER A 565 17.39 34.53 39.98
N SER A 566 18.52 33.81 40.00
CA SER A 566 19.46 33.75 41.13
C SER A 566 20.77 34.49 40.88
N CYS A 567 21.27 34.49 39.64
CA CYS A 567 22.46 35.24 39.20
C CYS A 567 22.17 35.96 37.86
N PRO A 568 21.31 37.01 37.86
CA PRO A 568 20.88 37.69 36.63
C PRO A 568 21.99 38.44 35.88
N ASN A 569 23.13 38.69 36.54
CA ASN A 569 24.28 39.34 35.92
C ASN A 569 25.07 38.38 35.01
N ASP A 570 25.10 37.09 35.35
CA ASP A 570 25.83 36.07 34.59
C ASP A 570 24.90 35.33 33.61
N CYS A 571 23.65 35.08 34.01
CA CYS A 571 22.64 34.33 33.23
C CYS A 571 21.68 35.16 32.38
N GLY A 572 21.78 36.49 32.43
CA GLY A 572 20.85 37.39 31.73
C GLY A 572 19.43 37.42 32.32
N LYS A 573 18.52 38.14 31.67
CA LYS A 573 17.12 38.29 32.12
C LYS A 573 16.26 37.12 31.63
N CYS A 574 15.44 36.54 32.52
CA CYS A 574 14.50 35.49 32.14
C CYS A 574 13.46 36.00 31.13
N PRO A 575 12.98 35.17 30.19
CA PRO A 575 11.79 35.46 29.38
C PRO A 575 10.59 35.71 30.30
N VAL A 576 9.74 36.67 29.94
CA VAL A 576 8.66 37.14 30.80
C VAL A 576 7.34 36.85 30.13
N CYS A 577 6.60 35.88 30.66
CA CYS A 577 5.18 35.74 30.33
C CYS A 577 4.45 37.03 30.75
N GLY A 578 3.66 37.60 29.84
CA GLY A 578 3.01 38.90 29.93
C GLY A 578 3.62 40.00 29.03
N ASP A 579 4.43 39.66 28.01
CA ASP A 579 4.99 40.63 27.07
C ASP A 579 4.13 40.85 25.80
N GLY A 580 3.05 40.06 25.66
CA GLY A 580 2.07 40.12 24.58
C GLY A 580 2.50 39.44 23.28
N ILE A 581 3.62 38.72 23.25
CA ILE A 581 4.13 38.04 22.04
C ILE A 581 4.25 36.53 22.31
N CYS A 582 3.37 35.73 21.72
CA CYS A 582 3.47 34.27 21.77
C CYS A 582 4.69 33.77 20.98
N ALA A 583 5.84 33.58 21.66
CA ALA A 583 7.08 33.12 21.06
C ALA A 583 7.06 31.61 20.76
N SER A 584 7.98 31.12 19.92
CA SER A 584 8.01 29.70 19.48
C SER A 584 8.23 28.67 20.59
N ASN A 585 8.67 29.11 21.79
CA ASN A 585 8.87 28.31 22.99
C ASN A 585 7.76 28.52 24.04
N GLU A 586 6.72 29.28 23.70
CA GLU A 586 5.55 29.53 24.53
C GLU A 586 4.33 28.83 23.92
N ASN A 587 3.45 28.31 24.76
CA ASN A 587 2.17 27.78 24.34
C ASN A 587 1.13 28.11 25.41
N HIS A 588 -0.15 27.83 25.14
CA HIS A 588 -1.21 28.15 26.09
C HIS A 588 -1.00 27.53 27.49
N GLN A 589 -0.35 26.37 27.58
CA GLN A 589 -0.11 25.68 28.84
C GLN A 589 1.07 26.28 29.62
N THR A 590 2.06 26.86 28.93
CA THR A 590 3.29 27.41 29.53
C THR A 590 3.26 28.93 29.69
N CYS A 591 2.51 29.66 28.86
CA CYS A 591 2.29 31.10 28.99
C CYS A 591 0.93 31.54 28.41
N SER A 592 -0.14 31.30 29.18
CA SER A 592 -1.52 31.63 28.78
C SER A 592 -1.81 33.12 28.64
N GLN A 593 -0.92 34.01 29.14
CA GLN A 593 -1.09 35.47 28.99
C GLN A 593 -0.72 35.96 27.59
N ASP A 594 0.30 35.38 26.97
CA ASP A 594 0.79 35.81 25.66
C ASP A 594 0.34 34.86 24.54
N CYS A 595 0.14 33.57 24.85
CA CYS A 595 -0.37 32.54 23.95
C CYS A 595 -1.82 32.14 24.31
N PRO A 596 -2.84 32.81 23.76
CA PRO A 596 -4.22 32.39 23.93
C PRO A 596 -4.44 31.00 23.31
N ASN A 597 -5.26 30.16 23.96
CA ASN A 597 -5.62 28.81 23.48
C ASN A 597 -6.44 28.81 22.19
N GLU A 598 -6.94 29.99 21.80
CA GLU A 598 -7.87 30.21 20.72
C GLU A 598 -7.26 31.20 19.73
N LEU A 599 -7.47 30.96 18.43
CA LEU A 599 -7.14 31.96 17.41
C LEU A 599 -7.92 33.26 17.65
N PRO A 600 -7.35 34.44 17.34
CA PRO A 600 -8.02 35.72 17.57
C PRO A 600 -9.26 35.92 16.68
N GLY A 601 -10.18 36.76 17.14
CA GLY A 601 -11.40 37.10 16.38
C GLY A 601 -12.26 35.89 16.04
N CYS A 602 -12.70 35.80 14.77
CA CYS A 602 -13.47 34.67 14.25
C CYS A 602 -12.61 33.68 13.45
N GLU A 603 -11.28 33.79 13.49
CA GLU A 603 -10.41 32.97 12.63
C GLU A 603 -10.57 31.46 12.88
N ILE A 604 -10.30 30.62 11.90
CA ILE A 604 -10.25 29.17 12.08
C ILE A 604 -8.92 28.67 11.54
N PHE A 605 -8.48 27.50 11.99
CA PHE A 605 -7.33 26.87 11.36
C PHE A 605 -7.62 26.64 9.88
N ARG A 606 -6.59 26.86 9.06
CA ARG A 606 -6.71 26.66 7.62
C ARG A 606 -6.92 25.17 7.35
N GLU A 607 -7.93 24.88 6.54
CA GLU A 607 -8.17 23.54 6.01
C GLU A 607 -6.92 23.01 5.29
N GLU A 608 -6.74 21.68 5.31
CA GLU A 608 -5.66 21.02 4.57
C GLU A 608 -5.98 20.91 3.08
N SER A 609 -6.31 22.05 2.47
CA SER A 609 -6.71 22.12 1.07
C SER A 609 -5.59 21.69 0.14
N CYS A 610 -5.96 21.10 -1.00
CA CYS A 610 -5.01 20.78 -2.06
C CYS A 610 -4.27 22.04 -2.55
N GLN A 611 -2.95 21.97 -2.67
CA GLN A 611 -2.10 23.12 -3.01
C GLN A 611 -2.04 23.38 -4.52
N SER A 612 -2.44 22.40 -5.35
CA SER A 612 -2.52 22.52 -6.80
C SER A 612 -3.73 21.76 -7.36
N GLY A 613 -4.13 22.09 -8.59
CA GLY A 613 -5.28 21.45 -9.24
C GLY A 613 -5.10 19.95 -9.53
N SER A 614 -3.87 19.45 -9.59
CA SER A 614 -3.55 18.03 -9.81
C SER A 614 -3.19 17.27 -8.53
N GLN A 615 -3.01 17.96 -7.40
CA GLN A 615 -2.79 17.31 -6.12
C GLN A 615 -4.10 16.68 -5.62
N PHE A 616 -3.97 15.52 -5.01
CA PHE A 616 -5.05 14.84 -4.28
C PHE A 616 -4.57 14.21 -2.97
N GLN A 617 -3.27 14.02 -2.82
CA GLN A 617 -2.64 13.52 -1.60
C GLN A 617 -2.67 14.55 -0.46
N ALA A 618 -2.80 14.08 0.78
CA ALA A 618 -2.56 14.89 1.97
C ALA A 618 -1.21 15.64 1.90
N ASN A 619 -1.15 16.77 2.60
CA ASN A 619 0.07 17.58 2.63
C ASN A 619 1.19 16.85 3.40
N ALA A 620 2.44 17.01 2.96
CA ALA A 620 3.57 16.35 3.61
C ALA A 620 3.70 16.79 5.07
N GLY A 621 3.81 15.82 6.00
CA GLY A 621 3.94 16.08 7.43
C GLY A 621 2.62 16.27 8.17
N SER A 622 1.47 16.07 7.52
CA SER A 622 0.16 16.09 8.18
C SER A 622 0.06 15.04 9.30
N ASP A 623 0.75 13.90 9.20
CA ASP A 623 0.79 12.87 10.25
C ASP A 623 1.45 13.39 11.55
N ALA A 624 2.27 14.45 11.49
CA ALA A 624 2.85 15.07 12.69
C ALA A 624 1.80 15.74 13.59
N LYS A 625 0.56 15.94 13.13
CA LYS A 625 -0.56 16.48 13.91
C LYS A 625 -1.38 15.42 14.66
N ARG A 626 -1.04 14.14 14.48
CA ARG A 626 -1.69 13.00 15.15
C ARG A 626 -1.59 13.03 16.66
N TRP A 627 -2.28 12.06 17.26
CA TRP A 627 -2.31 11.77 18.67
C TRP A 627 -3.13 12.81 19.42
N GLN A 628 -4.25 13.23 18.83
CA GLN A 628 -5.11 14.28 19.36
C GLN A 628 -5.95 13.84 20.57
N THR A 629 -6.03 12.54 20.83
CA THR A 629 -6.78 11.98 21.96
C THR A 629 -6.30 12.53 23.30
N PRO A 630 -7.22 12.96 24.20
CA PRO A 630 -6.87 13.32 25.57
C PRO A 630 -6.14 12.20 26.31
N VAL A 631 -5.23 12.58 27.20
CA VAL A 631 -4.45 11.64 28.03
C VAL A 631 -5.27 11.24 29.27
N PRO A 632 -5.17 10.00 29.78
CA PRO A 632 -5.80 9.60 31.02
C PRO A 632 -5.59 10.61 32.15
N GLY A 633 -6.68 10.97 32.85
CA GLY A 633 -6.67 11.94 33.95
C GLY A 633 -6.77 13.42 33.52
N THR A 634 -6.79 13.72 32.23
CA THR A 634 -7.02 15.09 31.71
C THR A 634 -8.50 15.37 31.46
N ASN A 635 -8.86 16.66 31.37
CA ASN A 635 -10.24 17.06 31.06
C ASN A 635 -10.63 16.61 29.64
N GLY A 636 -11.81 16.00 29.50
CA GLY A 636 -12.30 15.45 28.23
C GLY A 636 -11.86 14.01 27.92
N TYR A 637 -11.01 13.40 28.75
CA TYR A 637 -10.70 11.97 28.63
C TYR A 637 -11.89 11.10 29.03
N GLN A 638 -12.12 10.03 28.28
CA GLN A 638 -13.04 8.95 28.63
C GLN A 638 -12.26 7.63 28.68
N SER A 639 -12.60 6.74 29.62
CA SER A 639 -11.90 5.45 29.75
C SER A 639 -11.98 4.58 28.49
N SER A 640 -13.04 4.73 27.70
CA SER A 640 -13.20 4.05 26.40
C SER A 640 -12.17 4.47 25.36
N TYR A 641 -11.51 5.63 25.53
CA TYR A 641 -10.44 6.09 24.63
C TYR A 641 -9.12 5.37 24.89
N GLN A 642 -9.02 4.60 25.98
CA GLN A 642 -7.85 3.79 26.31
C GLN A 642 -6.56 4.63 26.19
N ASP A 643 -5.57 4.13 25.45
CA ASP A 643 -4.33 4.83 25.14
C ASP A 643 -4.22 5.28 23.67
N TYR A 644 -5.34 5.61 23.02
CA TYR A 644 -5.36 6.14 21.64
C TYR A 644 -4.56 7.45 21.46
N HIS A 645 -4.10 8.09 22.53
CA HIS A 645 -3.18 9.22 22.50
C HIS A 645 -1.71 8.82 22.20
N THR A 646 -1.41 7.51 22.13
CA THR A 646 -0.08 6.98 21.80
C THR A 646 -0.10 5.67 21.02
N LEU A 647 -1.13 4.82 21.18
CA LEU A 647 -1.23 3.50 20.56
C LEU A 647 -2.58 3.33 19.85
N VAL A 648 -2.54 3.06 18.54
CA VAL A 648 -3.74 2.72 17.74
C VAL A 648 -3.52 1.40 17.01
N GLY A 649 -4.59 0.70 16.63
CA GLY A 649 -4.48 -0.52 15.86
C GLY A 649 -5.80 -1.23 15.59
N TYR A 650 -5.72 -2.36 14.91
CA TYR A 650 -6.83 -3.24 14.57
C TYR A 650 -6.36 -4.69 14.44
N ALA A 651 -7.28 -5.64 14.54
CA ALA A 651 -7.02 -7.05 14.23
C ALA A 651 -7.31 -7.34 12.75
N ASP A 652 -6.40 -8.05 12.10
CA ASP A 652 -6.50 -8.50 10.72
C ASP A 652 -6.59 -10.03 10.68
N ILE A 653 -7.64 -10.55 10.05
CA ILE A 653 -7.94 -11.99 9.99
C ILE A 653 -7.61 -12.49 8.58
N ILE A 654 -6.71 -13.47 8.49
CA ILE A 654 -6.24 -14.02 7.22
C ILE A 654 -6.45 -15.53 7.24
N TYR A 655 -7.50 -16.00 6.59
CA TYR A 655 -7.79 -17.43 6.44
C TYR A 655 -6.76 -18.09 5.53
N THR A 656 -6.24 -19.23 5.97
CA THR A 656 -5.14 -19.93 5.28
C THR A 656 -5.57 -20.55 3.95
N ASN A 657 -6.87 -20.78 3.78
CA ASN A 657 -7.47 -21.50 2.66
C ASN A 657 -8.99 -21.25 2.58
N SER A 658 -9.59 -21.62 1.45
CA SER A 658 -11.00 -21.35 1.16
C SER A 658 -12.01 -22.16 1.99
N ASP A 659 -11.57 -23.19 2.72
CA ASP A 659 -12.44 -23.92 3.66
C ASP A 659 -12.65 -23.17 4.98
N ARG A 660 -11.80 -22.17 5.24
CA ARG A 660 -11.85 -21.30 6.42
C ARG A 660 -11.88 -22.11 7.71
N GLN A 661 -11.05 -23.14 7.81
CA GLN A 661 -10.87 -23.93 9.04
C GLN A 661 -9.63 -23.51 9.85
N SER A 662 -8.85 -22.55 9.33
CA SER A 662 -7.68 -21.99 9.99
C SER A 662 -7.47 -20.55 9.53
N ALA A 663 -7.03 -19.68 10.43
CA ALA A 663 -6.74 -18.28 10.18
C ALA A 663 -5.57 -17.77 11.02
N ASP A 664 -4.77 -16.88 10.45
CA ASP A 664 -3.87 -16.02 11.19
C ASP A 664 -4.61 -14.77 11.64
N VAL A 665 -4.52 -14.46 12.93
CA VAL A 665 -4.95 -13.17 13.47
C VAL A 665 -3.71 -12.35 13.77
N CYS A 666 -3.55 -11.25 13.05
CA CYS A 666 -2.44 -10.31 13.16
C CYS A 666 -2.92 -8.99 13.76
N LEU A 667 -2.22 -8.48 14.78
CA LEU A 667 -2.55 -7.20 15.40
C LEU A 667 -1.70 -6.11 14.73
N GLU A 668 -2.34 -5.31 13.87
CA GLU A 668 -1.69 -4.22 13.15
C GLU A 668 -1.80 -2.92 13.95
N THR A 669 -0.65 -2.38 14.37
CA THR A 669 -0.59 -1.27 15.33
C THR A 669 0.37 -0.17 14.91
N LYS A 670 0.06 1.08 15.26
CA LYS A 670 0.97 2.23 15.18
C LYS A 670 1.16 2.79 16.59
N HIS A 671 2.42 3.05 16.97
CA HIS A 671 2.78 3.68 18.24
C HIS A 671 3.47 5.02 18.00
N ARG A 672 3.16 6.04 18.80
CA ARG A 672 3.74 7.39 18.70
C ARG A 672 5.26 7.39 18.77
N TYR A 673 5.82 6.48 19.57
CA TYR A 673 7.25 6.31 19.80
C TYR A 673 7.77 4.95 19.33
N ALA A 674 7.32 4.49 18.15
CA ALA A 674 7.61 3.13 17.65
C ALA A 674 9.10 2.75 17.57
N SER A 675 10.02 3.71 17.50
CA SER A 675 11.47 3.46 17.48
C SER A 675 12.06 3.10 18.85
N THR A 676 11.37 3.40 19.95
CA THR A 676 11.86 3.19 21.32
C THR A 676 10.98 2.26 22.14
N ILE A 677 9.76 1.99 21.67
CA ILE A 677 8.78 1.17 22.40
C ILE A 677 8.70 -0.22 21.81
N THR A 678 8.82 -1.22 22.68
CA THR A 678 8.54 -2.61 22.34
C THR A 678 7.07 -2.89 22.59
N LEU A 679 6.39 -3.51 21.62
CA LEU A 679 5.00 -3.94 21.75
C LEU A 679 4.92 -5.41 22.14
N HIS A 680 4.06 -5.71 23.10
CA HIS A 680 3.74 -7.04 23.61
C HIS A 680 2.29 -7.37 23.26
N TYR A 681 2.07 -8.57 22.70
CA TYR A 681 0.76 -8.97 22.18
C TYR A 681 0.16 -10.07 23.05
N PHE A 682 -1.14 -10.00 23.31
CA PHE A 682 -1.86 -10.94 24.15
C PHE A 682 -3.12 -11.40 23.42
N PHE A 683 -3.34 -12.70 23.42
CA PHE A 683 -4.53 -13.34 22.85
C PHE A 683 -5.17 -14.22 23.94
N ASP A 684 -6.40 -13.91 24.35
CA ASP A 684 -7.07 -14.48 25.54
C ASP A 684 -6.17 -14.42 26.79
N GLY A 685 -5.59 -13.25 27.05
CA GLY A 685 -4.65 -13.01 28.14
C GLY A 685 -3.29 -13.72 28.01
N THR A 686 -3.08 -14.54 26.97
CA THR A 686 -1.83 -15.29 26.78
C THR A 686 -0.84 -14.49 25.94
N ALA A 687 0.29 -14.11 26.55
CA ALA A 687 1.37 -13.38 25.88
C ALA A 687 1.92 -14.13 24.66
N GLN A 688 2.22 -13.40 23.59
CA GLN A 688 2.85 -13.90 22.37
C GLN A 688 4.13 -13.12 22.07
N THR A 689 5.09 -13.81 21.44
CA THR A 689 6.34 -13.20 20.96
C THR A 689 6.17 -12.51 19.60
N THR A 690 5.08 -12.80 18.88
CA THR A 690 4.76 -12.25 17.56
C THR A 690 3.41 -11.56 17.56
N LYS A 691 3.25 -10.55 16.71
CA LYS A 691 1.96 -9.85 16.50
C LYS A 691 0.87 -10.71 15.87
N CYS A 692 1.26 -11.83 15.26
CA CYS A 692 0.36 -12.77 14.61
C CYS A 692 0.33 -14.09 15.38
N LYS A 693 -0.86 -14.70 15.46
CA LYS A 693 -1.07 -16.04 16.00
C LYS A 693 -2.06 -16.80 15.11
N ARG A 694 -1.76 -18.08 14.85
CA ARG A 694 -2.66 -18.97 14.11
C ARG A 694 -3.70 -19.61 15.01
N PHE A 695 -4.94 -19.58 14.56
CA PHE A 695 -6.09 -20.25 15.15
C PHE A 695 -6.66 -21.26 14.16
N THR A 696 -7.24 -22.34 14.69
CA THR A 696 -7.94 -23.35 13.89
C THR A 696 -9.38 -23.45 14.36
N SER A 697 -10.23 -24.14 13.62
CA SER A 697 -11.63 -24.38 13.97
C SER A 697 -11.86 -25.18 15.25
N SER A 698 -10.79 -25.65 15.90
CA SER A 698 -10.85 -26.14 17.29
C SER A 698 -11.09 -25.03 18.32
N TYR A 699 -10.74 -23.79 17.99
CA TYR A 699 -11.04 -22.61 18.80
C TYR A 699 -12.46 -22.13 18.47
N THR A 700 -13.37 -22.23 19.45
CA THR A 700 -14.79 -21.87 19.29
C THR A 700 -15.20 -20.64 20.10
N GLY A 701 -14.22 -20.01 20.77
CA GLY A 701 -14.42 -18.79 21.53
C GLY A 701 -14.54 -17.55 20.65
N ILE A 702 -14.81 -16.42 21.30
CA ILE A 702 -14.61 -15.08 20.77
C ILE A 702 -13.28 -14.59 21.33
N LEU A 703 -12.37 -14.21 20.46
CA LEU A 703 -10.98 -13.95 20.79
C LEU A 703 -10.79 -12.52 21.32
N GLU A 704 -10.28 -12.42 22.54
CA GLU A 704 -9.83 -11.16 23.12
C GLU A 704 -8.39 -10.87 22.68
N ALA A 705 -8.15 -9.67 22.13
CA ALA A 705 -6.83 -9.24 21.67
C ALA A 705 -6.41 -7.93 22.35
N ILE A 706 -5.27 -7.97 23.05
CA ILE A 706 -4.70 -6.81 23.74
C ILE A 706 -3.26 -6.59 23.26
N VAL A 707 -2.89 -5.33 23.05
CA VAL A 707 -1.52 -4.89 22.79
C VAL A 707 -1.06 -4.00 23.93
N LYS A 708 0.18 -4.20 24.41
CA LYS A 708 0.79 -3.37 25.46
C LYS A 708 2.16 -2.86 25.02
N GLY A 709 2.42 -1.57 25.16
CA GLY A 709 3.74 -0.98 25.00
C GLY A 709 4.60 -1.15 26.25
N SER A 710 5.92 -1.18 26.07
CA SER A 710 6.90 -1.17 27.17
C SER A 710 6.87 0.12 28.01
N ASP A 711 6.20 1.17 27.53
CA ASP A 711 5.89 2.41 28.27
C ASP A 711 4.63 2.29 29.13
N GLY A 712 3.95 1.14 29.12
CA GLY A 712 2.72 0.90 29.87
C GLY A 712 1.43 1.18 29.08
N SER A 713 1.53 1.73 27.86
CA SER A 713 0.36 1.91 26.99
C SER A 713 -0.35 0.58 26.74
N THR A 714 -1.68 0.58 26.71
CA THR A 714 -2.52 -0.60 26.54
C THR A 714 -3.67 -0.31 25.58
N LEU A 715 -3.86 -1.21 24.63
CA LEU A 715 -4.95 -1.17 23.66
C LEU A 715 -5.64 -2.53 23.61
N GLN A 716 -6.88 -2.59 24.08
CA GLN A 716 -7.83 -3.67 23.82
C GLN A 716 -8.52 -3.40 22.48
N LEU A 717 -8.31 -4.32 21.53
CA LEU A 717 -8.93 -4.28 20.23
C LEU A 717 -10.34 -4.87 20.29
N PRO A 718 -11.23 -4.55 19.33
CA PRO A 718 -12.52 -5.21 19.23
C PRO A 718 -12.38 -6.73 19.17
N ASP A 719 -13.28 -7.41 19.86
CA ASP A 719 -13.36 -8.87 19.94
C ASP A 719 -13.38 -9.51 18.56
N VAL A 720 -12.53 -10.52 18.34
CA VAL A 720 -12.38 -11.20 17.04
C VAL A 720 -13.22 -12.47 17.01
N ASP A 721 -14.08 -12.61 16.00
CA ASP A 721 -14.80 -13.86 15.73
C ASP A 721 -14.21 -14.55 14.47
N PHE A 722 -14.68 -15.75 14.18
CA PHE A 722 -14.21 -16.55 13.08
C PHE A 722 -15.35 -17.11 12.25
N ALA A 723 -15.14 -17.20 10.94
CA ALA A 723 -16.14 -17.68 9.99
C ALA A 723 -16.60 -19.12 10.27
N TRP A 724 -15.76 -19.94 10.94
CA TRP A 724 -16.14 -21.30 11.36
C TRP A 724 -17.07 -21.32 12.59
N ASN A 725 -17.13 -20.23 13.37
CA ASN A 725 -18.10 -20.08 14.46
C ASN A 725 -19.48 -19.66 13.95
N ALA A 726 -19.56 -19.15 12.72
CA ALA A 726 -20.82 -18.78 12.11
C ALA A 726 -21.67 -20.01 11.77
N LYS A 727 -22.92 -20.01 12.22
CA LYS A 727 -23.91 -21.03 11.92
C LYS A 727 -24.02 -21.21 10.40
N PRO A 728 -23.95 -22.44 9.87
CA PRO A 728 -24.16 -22.67 8.44
C PRO A 728 -25.53 -22.14 8.01
N ILE A 729 -25.61 -21.61 6.78
CA ILE A 729 -26.89 -21.17 6.21
C ILE A 729 -27.82 -22.37 6.11
N ALA A 730 -28.99 -22.30 6.75
CA ALA A 730 -29.94 -23.41 6.72
C ALA A 730 -30.42 -23.65 5.29
N SER A 731 -30.41 -24.91 4.87
CA SER A 731 -30.89 -25.30 3.54
C SER A 731 -32.38 -25.00 3.39
N ARG A 732 -32.78 -24.56 2.20
CA ARG A 732 -34.16 -24.24 1.86
C ARG A 732 -34.46 -24.55 0.40
N SER A 733 -35.73 -24.75 0.09
CA SER A 733 -36.18 -24.75 -1.29
C SER A 733 -36.04 -23.35 -1.90
N GLY A 734 -35.76 -23.26 -3.20
CA GLY A 734 -35.63 -21.98 -3.92
C GLY A 734 -34.31 -21.23 -3.72
N ASP A 735 -33.33 -21.80 -3.01
CA ASP A 735 -31.96 -21.27 -3.01
C ASP A 735 -31.28 -21.58 -4.35
N TYR A 736 -31.53 -20.73 -5.34
CA TYR A 736 -31.11 -20.92 -6.73
C TYR A 736 -29.79 -20.20 -7.00
N ARG A 737 -28.91 -20.80 -7.80
CA ARG A 737 -27.57 -20.26 -8.12
C ARG A 737 -26.74 -19.92 -6.85
N ASN A 738 -26.82 -20.77 -5.82
CA ASN A 738 -26.03 -20.64 -4.58
C ASN A 738 -26.13 -19.24 -3.93
N GLY A 739 -27.33 -18.70 -3.78
CA GLY A 739 -27.53 -17.35 -3.22
C GLY A 739 -27.23 -16.19 -4.17
N GLN A 740 -26.93 -16.45 -5.44
CA GLN A 740 -26.79 -15.42 -6.48
C GLN A 740 -28.12 -15.04 -7.15
N LYS A 741 -29.24 -15.60 -6.69
CA LYS A 741 -30.59 -15.22 -7.12
C LYS A 741 -31.58 -15.21 -5.95
N GLY A 742 -32.37 -14.16 -5.82
CA GLY A 742 -33.50 -14.05 -4.91
C GLY A 742 -33.78 -12.63 -4.44
N ALA A 743 -34.79 -12.47 -3.60
CA ALA A 743 -35.21 -11.16 -3.11
C ALA A 743 -34.64 -10.84 -1.73
N VAL A 744 -34.21 -9.60 -1.51
CA VAL A 744 -33.68 -9.14 -0.23
C VAL A 744 -34.61 -8.08 0.35
N ALA A 745 -34.95 -8.20 1.63
CA ALA A 745 -35.70 -7.15 2.33
C ALA A 745 -34.72 -6.10 2.89
N GLU A 746 -34.86 -4.84 2.48
CA GLU A 746 -34.07 -3.71 2.99
C GLU A 746 -34.77 -3.12 4.22
N MET A 747 -34.16 -3.26 5.40
CA MET A 747 -34.80 -2.93 6.69
C MET A 747 -34.34 -1.56 7.22
N PHE A 748 -34.81 -0.49 6.59
CA PHE A 748 -34.37 0.87 6.92
C PHE A 748 -34.90 1.35 8.26
N GLY A 749 -33.97 1.73 9.14
CA GLY A 749 -34.27 2.22 10.48
C GLY A 749 -34.68 1.13 11.48
N TRP A 750 -34.49 -0.16 11.17
CA TRP A 750 -34.78 -1.25 12.10
C TRP A 750 -33.57 -1.57 12.98
N GLN A 751 -33.81 -1.75 14.29
CA GLN A 751 -32.77 -2.19 15.22
C GLN A 751 -32.43 -3.68 15.02
N HIS A 752 -31.19 -4.09 15.32
CA HIS A 752 -30.72 -5.47 15.13
C HIS A 752 -31.60 -6.49 15.85
N LYS A 753 -32.01 -6.20 17.09
CA LYS A 753 -32.92 -7.07 17.85
C LYS A 753 -34.28 -7.29 17.18
N ASP A 754 -34.81 -6.29 16.47
CA ASP A 754 -36.11 -6.39 15.80
C ASP A 754 -35.99 -7.19 14.50
N ILE A 755 -34.90 -7.00 13.74
CA ILE A 755 -34.63 -7.79 12.53
C ILE A 755 -34.38 -9.26 12.90
N LYS A 756 -33.70 -9.53 14.01
CA LYS A 756 -33.53 -10.89 14.54
C LYS A 756 -34.87 -11.59 14.74
N GLU A 757 -35.83 -10.92 15.40
CA GLU A 757 -37.19 -11.44 15.61
C GLU A 757 -37.93 -11.66 14.27
N GLU A 758 -37.63 -10.87 13.24
CA GLU A 758 -38.23 -10.95 11.91
C GLU A 758 -37.70 -12.11 11.04
N CYS A 759 -36.51 -12.63 11.33
CA CYS A 759 -35.83 -13.58 10.44
C CYS A 759 -36.55 -14.93 10.27
N GLU A 760 -37.33 -15.39 11.25
CA GLU A 760 -38.19 -16.56 11.08
C GLU A 760 -39.26 -16.32 10.00
N PHE A 761 -39.90 -15.14 10.03
CA PHE A 761 -40.90 -14.76 9.04
C PHE A 761 -40.28 -14.67 7.64
N LEU A 762 -39.14 -13.99 7.50
CA LEU A 762 -38.42 -13.85 6.23
C LEU A 762 -38.06 -15.21 5.61
N GLY A 763 -37.56 -16.14 6.44
CA GLY A 763 -37.25 -17.51 6.01
C GLY A 763 -38.48 -18.25 5.50
N LYS A 764 -39.60 -18.21 6.24
CA LYS A 764 -40.88 -18.83 5.83
C LYS A 764 -41.46 -18.20 4.56
N ALA A 765 -41.38 -16.88 4.43
CA ALA A 765 -41.84 -16.13 3.27
C ALA A 765 -41.01 -16.44 2.01
N GLY A 766 -39.74 -16.82 2.17
CA GLY A 766 -38.84 -17.23 1.09
C GLY A 766 -37.89 -16.14 0.62
N TYR A 767 -37.65 -15.10 1.43
CA TYR A 767 -36.68 -14.04 1.16
C TYR A 767 -35.26 -14.57 1.16
N LEU A 768 -34.45 -14.22 0.15
CA LEU A 768 -33.04 -14.59 0.05
C LEU A 768 -32.26 -14.19 1.30
N GLY A 769 -32.47 -12.94 1.72
CA GLY A 769 -31.76 -12.33 2.83
C GLY A 769 -32.38 -11.00 3.25
N VAL A 770 -31.66 -10.31 4.13
CA VAL A 770 -31.98 -8.99 4.67
C VAL A 770 -30.80 -8.05 4.45
N LYS A 771 -31.05 -6.80 4.06
CA LYS A 771 -30.06 -5.73 4.04
C LYS A 771 -30.18 -4.91 5.33
N LEU A 772 -29.07 -4.82 6.05
CA LEU A 772 -28.86 -3.93 7.18
C LEU A 772 -28.25 -2.61 6.71
N PHE A 773 -28.46 -1.56 7.50
CA PHE A 773 -27.81 -0.26 7.33
C PHE A 773 -26.44 -0.27 8.02
N PRO A 774 -25.63 0.79 7.87
CA PRO A 774 -24.26 0.74 8.33
C PRO A 774 -24.16 0.38 9.81
N VAL A 775 -23.23 -0.52 10.13
CA VAL A 775 -23.06 -1.13 11.47
C VAL A 775 -21.85 -0.58 12.21
N HIS A 776 -20.98 0.14 11.50
CA HIS A 776 -19.84 0.82 12.10
C HIS A 776 -20.30 1.91 13.07
N GLU A 777 -19.44 2.31 13.99
CA GLU A 777 -19.70 3.39 14.93
C GLU A 777 -19.91 4.73 14.20
N GLN A 778 -21.01 5.43 14.48
CA GLN A 778 -21.43 6.62 13.73
C GLN A 778 -21.55 7.89 14.57
N LEU A 779 -21.43 9.01 13.87
CA LEU A 779 -21.73 10.34 14.38
C LEU A 779 -23.10 10.41 15.08
N MET A 780 -23.11 11.06 16.25
CA MET A 780 -24.29 11.47 17.00
C MET A 780 -24.14 12.90 17.52
N SER A 781 -25.24 13.53 17.90
CA SER A 781 -25.27 14.85 18.50
C SER A 781 -26.36 14.98 19.55
N THR A 782 -26.15 15.95 20.44
CA THR A 782 -27.16 16.45 21.39
C THR A 782 -27.71 17.81 20.97
N GLN A 783 -27.37 18.28 19.77
CA GLN A 783 -27.93 19.49 19.16
C GLN A 783 -28.67 19.15 17.85
N PRO A 784 -29.76 19.85 17.51
CA PRO A 784 -30.49 19.58 16.28
C PRO A 784 -29.70 19.99 15.03
N PHE A 785 -29.86 19.22 13.95
CA PHE A 785 -29.34 19.47 12.60
C PHE A 785 -30.50 19.56 11.62
N GLU A 786 -30.56 20.63 10.82
CA GLU A 786 -31.69 20.87 9.91
C GLU A 786 -33.07 20.79 10.60
N ASN A 787 -33.11 21.22 11.86
CA ASN A 787 -34.28 21.13 12.76
C ASN A 787 -34.67 19.69 13.19
N ALA A 788 -33.82 18.69 12.97
CA ALA A 788 -34.04 17.31 13.40
C ALA A 788 -32.94 16.84 14.37
N MET A 789 -33.31 16.00 15.34
CA MET A 789 -32.31 15.34 16.17
C MET A 789 -31.74 14.12 15.45
N ASN A 790 -30.41 14.00 15.38
CA ASN A 790 -29.69 12.87 14.79
C ASN A 790 -30.32 12.34 13.50
N PRO A 791 -30.30 13.12 12.41
CA PRO A 791 -30.95 12.76 11.16
C PRO A 791 -30.40 11.45 10.58
N TRP A 792 -31.16 10.80 9.70
CA TRP A 792 -30.87 9.45 9.20
C TRP A 792 -29.49 9.34 8.55
N TYR A 793 -29.05 10.39 7.84
CA TYR A 793 -27.78 10.43 7.14
C TYR A 793 -26.56 10.43 8.08
N PHE A 794 -26.74 10.60 9.38
CA PHE A 794 -25.67 10.38 10.35
C PHE A 794 -25.17 8.93 10.34
N MET A 795 -26.00 7.95 9.94
CA MET A 795 -25.55 6.56 9.77
C MET A 795 -24.46 6.41 8.69
N TYR A 796 -24.35 7.36 7.78
CA TYR A 796 -23.36 7.40 6.71
C TYR A 796 -22.13 8.22 7.06
N GLN A 797 -21.96 8.60 8.33
CA GLN A 797 -20.79 9.32 8.82
C GLN A 797 -20.03 8.45 9.84
N PRO A 798 -19.08 7.62 9.37
CA PRO A 798 -18.24 6.81 10.25
C PRO A 798 -17.39 7.66 11.17
N ILE A 799 -17.16 7.13 12.37
CA ILE A 799 -16.15 7.63 13.33
C ILE A 799 -15.15 6.55 13.74
N SER A 800 -15.53 5.28 13.63
CA SER A 800 -14.60 4.15 13.66
C SER A 800 -15.13 3.01 12.79
N TYR A 801 -14.39 1.90 12.73
CA TYR A 801 -14.87 0.65 12.14
C TYR A 801 -15.30 -0.37 13.21
N ASN A 802 -15.47 0.04 14.47
CA ASN A 802 -16.06 -0.80 15.51
C ASN A 802 -17.53 -1.06 15.16
N LEU A 803 -18.02 -2.29 15.34
CA LEU A 803 -19.37 -2.68 14.96
C LEU A 803 -20.44 -2.31 16.01
N ASP A 804 -20.27 -1.14 16.65
CA ASP A 804 -21.17 -0.57 17.68
C ASP A 804 -22.01 0.58 17.10
N GLY A 805 -22.77 0.22 16.07
CA GLY A 805 -23.56 1.15 15.30
C GLY A 805 -24.84 1.63 15.99
N ARG A 806 -25.52 2.53 15.30
CA ARG A 806 -26.77 3.19 15.69
C ARG A 806 -27.87 2.18 15.99
N MET A 807 -27.93 1.10 15.20
CA MET A 807 -28.99 0.08 15.22
C MET A 807 -28.73 -1.07 16.20
N GLY A 808 -27.56 -1.14 16.81
CA GLY A 808 -27.22 -2.15 17.80
C GLY A 808 -25.72 -2.35 17.95
N THR A 809 -25.38 -3.12 18.97
CA THR A 809 -24.01 -3.50 19.34
C THR A 809 -23.46 -4.64 18.48
N ARG A 810 -22.15 -4.88 18.54
CA ARG A 810 -21.50 -6.04 17.88
C ARG A 810 -22.14 -7.36 18.29
N GLU A 811 -22.48 -7.50 19.57
CA GLU A 811 -23.09 -8.70 20.12
C GLU A 811 -24.50 -8.93 19.55
N GLU A 812 -25.30 -7.88 19.45
CA GLU A 812 -26.63 -7.92 18.84
C GLU A 812 -26.57 -8.19 17.34
N LEU A 813 -25.59 -7.61 16.63
CA LEU A 813 -25.34 -7.89 15.22
C LEU A 813 -24.98 -9.36 15.00
N ARG A 814 -24.07 -9.90 15.82
CA ARG A 814 -23.71 -11.32 15.77
C ARG A 814 -24.94 -12.20 15.99
N ASP A 815 -25.72 -11.95 17.04
CA ASP A 815 -26.92 -12.73 17.37
C ASP A 815 -27.98 -12.69 16.25
N LEU A 816 -28.19 -11.52 15.64
CA LEU A 816 -28.99 -11.37 14.43
C LEU A 816 -28.47 -12.27 13.31
N ILE A 817 -27.18 -12.18 12.97
CA ILE A 817 -26.58 -12.95 11.87
C ILE A 817 -26.76 -14.45 12.11
N GLN A 818 -26.44 -14.94 13.32
CA GLN A 818 -26.58 -16.35 13.67
C GLN A 818 -28.03 -16.83 13.56
N THR A 819 -28.99 -16.02 14.05
CA THR A 819 -30.42 -16.34 14.01
C THR A 819 -30.93 -16.40 12.57
N CYS A 820 -30.64 -15.37 11.77
CA CYS A 820 -31.08 -15.30 10.38
C CYS A 820 -30.51 -16.45 9.54
N ARG A 821 -29.22 -16.77 9.71
CA ARG A 821 -28.60 -17.91 9.03
C ARG A 821 -29.29 -19.23 9.40
N GLY A 822 -29.68 -19.38 10.67
CA GLY A 822 -30.48 -20.51 11.15
C GLY A 822 -31.85 -20.67 10.50
N HIS A 823 -32.41 -19.60 9.94
CA HIS A 823 -33.66 -19.61 9.17
C HIS A 823 -33.44 -19.59 7.65
N GLY A 824 -32.19 -19.73 7.19
CA GLY A 824 -31.84 -19.69 5.76
C GLY A 824 -31.85 -18.28 5.16
N VAL A 825 -31.84 -17.25 6.01
CA VAL A 825 -31.85 -15.83 5.63
C VAL A 825 -30.42 -15.29 5.70
N ARG A 826 -29.90 -14.85 4.56
CA ARG A 826 -28.57 -14.22 4.45
C ARG A 826 -28.61 -12.78 4.97
N VAL A 827 -27.48 -12.26 5.44
CA VAL A 827 -27.39 -10.89 5.95
C VAL A 827 -26.40 -10.11 5.10
N TYR A 828 -26.85 -8.99 4.55
CA TYR A 828 -26.03 -8.05 3.77
C TYR A 828 -25.92 -6.74 4.52
N ILE A 829 -24.73 -6.16 4.58
CA ILE A 829 -24.46 -4.97 5.39
C ILE A 829 -24.08 -3.80 4.49
N ASP A 830 -24.65 -2.63 4.75
CA ASP A 830 -24.26 -1.39 4.10
C ASP A 830 -22.88 -0.93 4.62
N ALA A 831 -21.88 -0.90 3.74
CA ALA A 831 -20.49 -0.63 4.08
C ALA A 831 -20.07 0.73 3.50
N VAL A 832 -19.76 1.67 4.38
CA VAL A 832 -19.25 3.00 4.02
C VAL A 832 -17.72 2.93 3.97
N LEU A 833 -17.17 3.00 2.76
CA LEU A 833 -15.73 2.87 2.50
C LEU A 833 -15.11 4.13 1.90
N ASN A 834 -15.90 5.04 1.34
CA ASN A 834 -15.39 6.23 0.66
C ASN A 834 -14.84 7.29 1.62
N HIS A 835 -15.51 7.50 2.75
CA HIS A 835 -15.30 8.68 3.59
C HIS A 835 -15.52 8.37 5.07
N PHE A 836 -15.13 9.32 5.92
CA PHE A 836 -15.50 9.42 7.33
C PHE A 836 -16.43 10.63 7.57
N THR A 837 -16.72 10.94 8.83
CA THR A 837 -17.53 12.09 9.26
C THR A 837 -17.05 13.41 8.66
N GLY A 838 -18.00 14.28 8.27
CA GLY A 838 -17.70 15.57 7.65
C GLY A 838 -17.11 16.59 8.62
N ALA A 839 -16.41 17.58 8.07
CA ALA A 839 -15.66 18.54 8.87
C ALA A 839 -16.56 19.41 9.79
N GLY A 840 -16.08 19.72 10.99
CA GLY A 840 -16.86 20.47 11.99
C GLY A 840 -17.86 19.62 12.80
N ASN A 841 -17.88 18.31 12.57
CA ASN A 841 -18.72 17.37 13.30
C ASN A 841 -17.89 16.44 14.17
N ASP A 842 -16.93 16.95 14.93
CA ASP A 842 -16.05 16.14 15.79
C ASP A 842 -16.20 16.46 17.29
N MET A 843 -15.25 15.98 18.10
CA MET A 843 -15.26 16.15 19.55
C MET A 843 -14.77 17.52 20.04
N ASN A 844 -14.30 18.39 19.16
CA ASN A 844 -13.83 19.74 19.46
C ASN A 844 -14.98 20.75 19.48
N GLN A 845 -14.66 21.94 19.97
CA GLN A 845 -15.49 23.12 19.74
C GLN A 845 -15.17 23.70 18.36
N HIS A 846 -16.20 24.16 17.67
CA HIS A 846 -16.06 24.74 16.34
C HIS A 846 -16.68 26.13 16.28
N ARG A 847 -16.26 26.92 15.29
CA ARG A 847 -16.86 28.22 15.03
C ARG A 847 -16.91 28.55 13.54
N ASN A 848 -17.91 29.33 13.16
CA ASN A 848 -18.02 29.85 11.81
C ASN A 848 -17.04 31.03 11.65
N PRO A 849 -16.17 31.02 10.62
CA PRO A 849 -15.31 32.17 10.32
C PRO A 849 -16.11 33.43 9.99
N ASN A 850 -17.31 33.27 9.45
CA ASN A 850 -18.25 34.34 9.13
C ASN A 850 -19.24 34.51 10.29
N GLY A 851 -18.90 35.37 11.25
CA GLY A 851 -19.81 35.79 12.33
C GLY A 851 -19.61 35.10 13.67
N CYS A 852 -18.52 34.33 13.86
CA CYS A 852 -18.11 33.78 15.17
C CYS A 852 -19.12 32.84 15.85
N VAL A 853 -20.15 32.36 15.16
CA VAL A 853 -21.13 31.45 15.76
C VAL A 853 -20.44 30.14 16.13
N LYS A 854 -20.40 29.83 17.43
CA LYS A 854 -19.81 28.60 17.96
C LYS A 854 -20.84 27.48 18.00
N TRP A 855 -20.41 26.24 17.79
CA TRP A 855 -21.22 25.06 18.05
C TRP A 855 -20.41 23.97 18.75
N GLY A 856 -21.13 23.16 19.52
CA GLY A 856 -20.54 22.18 20.42
C GLY A 856 -20.10 20.90 19.73
N ASN A 857 -19.33 20.14 20.51
CA ASN A 857 -18.83 18.81 20.19
C ASN A 857 -19.95 17.82 19.86
N LYS A 858 -19.56 16.76 19.16
CA LYS A 858 -20.39 15.63 18.78
C LYS A 858 -20.07 14.42 19.64
N THR A 859 -20.90 13.39 19.52
CA THR A 859 -20.79 12.14 20.26
C THR A 859 -20.93 10.94 19.33
N SER A 860 -20.94 9.75 19.90
CA SER A 860 -20.90 8.48 19.19
C SER A 860 -22.20 7.69 19.36
N SER A 861 -22.49 6.83 18.38
CA SER A 861 -23.56 5.84 18.43
C SER A 861 -23.31 4.72 19.45
N ALA A 862 -22.03 4.48 19.80
CA ALA A 862 -21.59 3.40 20.67
C ALA A 862 -21.96 3.67 22.15
N PRO A 863 -22.13 2.60 22.95
CA PRO A 863 -22.22 2.72 24.40
C PRO A 863 -21.02 3.49 24.97
N VAL A 864 -21.22 4.27 26.04
CA VAL A 864 -20.22 5.20 26.61
C VAL A 864 -18.89 4.50 26.89
N GLU A 865 -18.95 3.27 27.38
CA GLU A 865 -17.81 2.41 27.69
C GLU A 865 -16.99 1.94 26.46
N ARG A 866 -17.50 2.13 25.24
CA ARG A 866 -16.88 1.69 23.97
C ARG A 866 -16.72 2.79 22.92
N GLN A 867 -16.97 4.05 23.27
CA GLN A 867 -16.88 5.16 22.31
C GLN A 867 -15.44 5.41 21.86
N SER A 868 -15.26 5.59 20.55
CA SER A 868 -13.99 6.01 19.96
C SER A 868 -13.87 7.54 19.93
N PRO A 869 -12.66 8.09 20.15
CA PRO A 869 -12.40 9.50 19.85
C PRO A 869 -12.29 9.72 18.34
N TYR A 870 -12.53 10.94 17.87
CA TYR A 870 -12.40 11.31 16.46
C TYR A 870 -12.27 12.84 16.29
N TYR A 871 -11.55 13.25 15.24
CA TYR A 871 -11.16 14.64 14.99
C TYR A 871 -11.21 14.97 13.50
N THR A 872 -11.56 16.22 13.19
CA THR A 872 -11.58 16.81 11.86
C THR A 872 -10.81 18.14 11.86
N GLY A 873 -10.29 18.54 10.70
CA GLY A 873 -9.46 19.75 10.59
C GLY A 873 -10.26 21.07 10.56
N ALA A 874 -11.37 21.13 9.82
CA ALA A 874 -12.05 22.40 9.52
C ALA A 874 -12.88 22.96 10.68
N TYR A 875 -13.15 24.27 10.63
CA TYR A 875 -13.93 25.03 11.62
C TYR A 875 -13.38 25.02 13.06
N THR A 876 -12.22 24.41 13.27
CA THR A 876 -11.53 24.39 14.55
C THR A 876 -10.78 25.70 14.76
N TYR A 877 -10.70 26.13 16.02
CA TYR A 877 -10.07 27.41 16.38
C TYR A 877 -9.26 27.34 17.67
N GLN A 878 -9.27 26.18 18.33
CA GLN A 878 -8.50 25.89 19.54
C GLN A 878 -7.41 24.91 19.19
N TYR A 879 -6.19 25.15 19.67
CA TYR A 879 -5.12 24.17 19.52
C TYR A 879 -5.49 22.90 20.28
N ASN A 880 -5.12 21.74 19.75
CA ASN A 880 -5.33 20.49 20.46
C ASN A 880 -4.47 20.50 21.75
N PRO A 881 -5.07 20.26 22.93
CA PRO A 881 -4.35 20.39 24.20
C PRO A 881 -3.30 19.29 24.41
N ASN A 882 -3.39 18.15 23.72
CA ASN A 882 -2.40 17.09 23.85
C ASN A 882 -1.17 17.32 22.94
N THR A 883 -1.38 17.89 21.76
CA THR A 883 -0.31 18.04 20.76
C THR A 883 0.23 19.47 20.67
N GLY A 884 -0.51 20.47 21.16
CA GLY A 884 -0.21 21.89 20.97
C GLY A 884 -0.33 22.35 19.51
N LYS A 885 -0.94 21.54 18.63
CA LYS A 885 -1.03 21.78 17.19
C LYS A 885 -2.46 22.04 16.75
N ALA A 886 -2.60 22.59 15.54
CA ALA A 886 -3.89 22.68 14.86
C ALA A 886 -4.49 21.27 14.72
N PRO A 887 -5.80 21.09 14.98
CA PRO A 887 -6.46 19.81 14.75
C PRO A 887 -6.37 19.31 13.31
N ALA A 888 -6.44 18.00 13.13
CA ALA A 888 -6.38 17.33 11.84
C ALA A 888 -7.35 16.14 11.78
N ASN A 889 -7.61 15.63 10.58
CA ASN A 889 -8.46 14.45 10.40
C ASN A 889 -7.79 13.22 11.03
N GLU A 890 -8.37 12.68 12.10
CA GLU A 890 -7.83 11.52 12.79
C GLU A 890 -8.96 10.70 13.40
N PHE A 891 -8.96 9.40 13.10
CA PHE A 891 -9.97 8.44 13.56
C PHE A 891 -9.26 7.27 14.25
N PRO A 892 -8.82 7.44 15.52
CA PRO A 892 -8.01 6.45 16.23
C PRO A 892 -8.65 5.07 16.34
N GLY A 893 -9.97 4.99 16.55
CA GLY A 893 -10.70 3.72 16.59
C GLY A 893 -10.70 2.94 15.26
N ALA A 894 -10.43 3.61 14.14
CA ALA A 894 -10.21 2.97 12.85
C ALA A 894 -8.72 2.75 12.52
N ALA A 895 -7.80 3.27 13.34
CA ALA A 895 -6.36 3.39 13.06
C ALA A 895 -6.03 4.19 11.77
N ILE A 896 -6.89 5.15 11.41
CA ILE A 896 -6.77 6.03 10.24
C ILE A 896 -6.31 7.41 10.70
N GLY A 897 -5.23 7.92 10.09
CA GLY A 897 -4.62 9.21 10.42
C GLY A 897 -4.73 10.26 9.29
N PRO A 898 -4.17 11.46 9.48
CA PRO A 898 -4.29 12.58 8.54
C PRO A 898 -3.79 12.27 7.13
N GLU A 899 -2.73 11.47 7.01
CA GLU A 899 -2.16 11.09 5.71
C GLU A 899 -2.96 9.98 5.00
N ASP A 900 -3.94 9.36 5.63
CA ASP A 900 -4.78 8.32 5.00
C ASP A 900 -5.96 8.94 4.21
N PHE A 901 -6.06 10.28 4.15
CA PHE A 901 -7.10 11.02 3.44
C PHE A 901 -6.56 11.78 2.22
N HIS A 902 -7.44 12.08 1.27
CA HIS A 902 -7.16 13.09 0.26
C HIS A 902 -7.05 14.48 0.90
N CYS A 903 -6.25 15.36 0.30
CA CYS A 903 -6.30 16.78 0.66
C CYS A 903 -7.70 17.35 0.42
N ASP A 904 -8.07 18.35 1.22
CA ASP A 904 -9.42 18.93 1.16
C ASP A 904 -9.65 19.60 -0.21
N ARG A 905 -10.71 19.16 -0.88
CA ARG A 905 -11.16 19.69 -2.15
C ARG A 905 -12.65 19.45 -2.32
N VAL A 906 -13.35 20.49 -2.75
CA VAL A 906 -14.76 20.41 -3.12
C VAL A 906 -14.95 19.48 -4.33
N LEU A 907 -15.92 18.58 -4.24
CA LEU A 907 -16.50 17.88 -5.39
C LEU A 907 -17.27 18.88 -6.29
N GLY A 908 -16.53 19.60 -7.14
CA GLY A 908 -17.07 20.69 -7.98
C GLY A 908 -17.46 20.29 -9.40
N SER A 909 -17.15 19.07 -9.83
CA SER A 909 -17.40 18.60 -11.20
C SER A 909 -17.84 17.14 -11.20
N TRP A 910 -18.96 16.86 -11.88
CA TRP A 910 -19.52 15.51 -12.04
C TRP A 910 -19.06 14.80 -13.31
N SER A 911 -18.50 15.55 -14.28
CA SER A 911 -18.01 15.02 -15.56
C SER A 911 -16.49 14.85 -15.60
N ASP A 912 -15.79 15.24 -14.53
CA ASP A 912 -14.35 15.04 -14.37
C ASP A 912 -14.12 13.88 -13.41
N LEU A 913 -13.61 12.76 -13.92
CA LEU A 913 -13.41 11.54 -13.13
C LEU A 913 -12.41 11.73 -11.99
N PHE A 914 -11.40 12.58 -12.18
CA PHE A 914 -10.42 12.85 -11.14
C PHE A 914 -11.06 13.63 -9.98
N ILE A 915 -11.87 14.63 -10.28
CA ILE A 915 -12.62 15.38 -9.24
C ILE A 915 -13.71 14.51 -8.61
N LEU A 916 -14.35 13.63 -9.39
CA LEU A 916 -15.40 12.74 -8.91
C LEU A 916 -14.92 11.74 -7.85
N ASN A 917 -13.66 11.29 -7.95
CA ASN A 917 -13.07 10.29 -7.06
C ASN A 917 -12.18 10.81 -5.94
N ASN A 918 -11.74 12.05 -6.05
CA ASN A 918 -10.78 12.63 -5.11
C ASN A 918 -11.30 13.94 -4.52
N GLY A 919 -12.59 14.24 -4.72
CA GLY A 919 -13.26 15.43 -4.19
C GLY A 919 -14.21 15.01 -3.07
N TRP A 920 -14.22 15.79 -2.00
CA TRP A 920 -15.00 15.50 -0.80
C TRP A 920 -16.48 15.65 -1.10
N LEU A 921 -17.20 14.53 -1.11
CA LEU A 921 -18.64 14.47 -1.30
C LEU A 921 -19.34 15.25 -0.18
N VAL A 922 -19.92 16.41 -0.52
CA VAL A 922 -20.59 17.33 0.42
C VAL A 922 -19.80 17.65 1.71
N GLY A 923 -18.46 17.64 1.61
CA GLY A 923 -17.57 17.92 2.75
C GLY A 923 -17.30 16.74 3.69
N LEU A 924 -17.69 15.51 3.31
CA LEU A 924 -17.31 14.28 3.99
C LEU A 924 -15.82 14.01 3.77
N THR A 925 -15.10 13.65 4.84
CA THR A 925 -13.63 13.49 4.78
C THR A 925 -13.27 12.27 3.93
N ASP A 926 -12.74 12.54 2.74
CA ASP A 926 -12.56 11.56 1.67
C ASP A 926 -11.29 10.74 1.86
N LEU A 927 -11.43 9.41 1.98
CA LEU A 927 -10.30 8.51 2.17
C LEU A 927 -9.49 8.38 0.89
N ASP A 928 -8.17 8.31 1.03
CA ASP A 928 -7.31 8.00 -0.11
C ASP A 928 -7.28 6.49 -0.34
N THR A 929 -8.26 6.01 -1.11
CA THR A 929 -8.39 4.59 -1.46
C THR A 929 -7.30 4.10 -2.41
N SER A 930 -6.42 4.98 -2.93
CA SER A 930 -5.26 4.55 -3.70
C SER A 930 -4.14 3.96 -2.83
N LYS A 931 -4.15 4.27 -1.52
CA LYS A 931 -3.13 3.82 -0.58
C LYS A 931 -3.33 2.38 -0.14
N GLU A 932 -2.24 1.63 -0.19
CA GLU A 932 -2.22 0.22 0.22
C GLU A 932 -2.66 0.03 1.68
N THR A 933 -2.22 0.91 2.59
CA THR A 933 -2.59 0.87 4.01
C THR A 933 -4.09 1.05 4.24
N VAL A 934 -4.73 1.93 3.46
CA VAL A 934 -6.17 2.18 3.51
C VAL A 934 -6.94 0.97 3.00
N ARG A 935 -6.53 0.42 1.84
CA ARG A 935 -7.16 -0.78 1.26
C ARG A 935 -7.04 -2.01 2.16
N GLU A 936 -5.88 -2.21 2.81
CA GLU A 936 -5.70 -3.27 3.81
C GLU A 936 -6.64 -3.10 5.00
N ARG A 937 -6.75 -1.87 5.53
CA ARG A 937 -7.64 -1.59 6.65
C ARG A 937 -9.11 -1.81 6.31
N GLN A 938 -9.55 -1.39 5.13
CA GLN A 938 -10.91 -1.61 4.62
C GLN A 938 -11.18 -3.10 4.40
N ALA A 939 -10.24 -3.84 3.83
CA ALA A 939 -10.37 -5.29 3.68
C ALA A 939 -10.49 -6.00 5.04
N ALA A 940 -9.71 -5.60 6.04
CA ALA A 940 -9.83 -6.13 7.41
C ALA A 940 -11.21 -5.84 8.02
N TYR A 941 -11.76 -4.64 7.83
CA TYR A 941 -13.12 -4.29 8.26
C TYR A 941 -14.20 -5.18 7.59
N LEU A 942 -14.10 -5.39 6.28
CA LEU A 942 -15.04 -6.27 5.57
C LEU A 942 -14.89 -7.73 6.03
N VAL A 943 -13.68 -8.21 6.24
CA VAL A 943 -13.42 -9.59 6.71
C VAL A 943 -13.92 -9.79 8.15
N ASP A 944 -13.82 -8.77 9.02
CA ASP A 944 -14.40 -8.83 10.37
C ASP A 944 -15.92 -9.11 10.31
N MET A 945 -16.67 -8.38 9.48
CA MET A 945 -18.10 -8.64 9.27
C MET A 945 -18.37 -10.02 8.64
N LEU A 946 -17.54 -10.48 7.70
CA LEU A 946 -17.65 -11.84 7.13
C LEU A 946 -17.36 -12.91 8.19
N SER A 947 -16.46 -12.65 9.14
CA SER A 947 -16.13 -13.57 10.23
C SER A 947 -17.33 -13.83 11.15
N LEU A 948 -18.19 -12.82 11.34
CA LEU A 948 -19.47 -12.97 12.06
C LEU A 948 -20.52 -13.79 11.28
N GLY A 949 -20.31 -14.00 9.98
CA GLY A 949 -21.20 -14.76 9.09
C GLY A 949 -22.03 -13.92 8.13
N ALA A 950 -21.71 -12.64 7.92
CA ALA A 950 -22.34 -11.83 6.88
C ALA A 950 -22.16 -12.48 5.49
N SER A 951 -23.15 -12.30 4.61
CA SER A 951 -23.17 -12.84 3.25
C SER A 951 -22.81 -11.78 2.20
N GLY A 952 -22.30 -10.63 2.62
CA GLY A 952 -21.75 -9.59 1.75
C GLY A 952 -22.34 -8.21 1.99
N PHE A 953 -22.23 -7.32 1.01
CA PHE A 953 -22.28 -5.87 1.28
C PHE A 953 -22.99 -5.05 0.20
N ARG A 954 -23.56 -3.91 0.60
CA ARG A 954 -23.69 -2.75 -0.31
C ARG A 954 -22.46 -1.89 -0.08
N ILE A 955 -21.72 -1.51 -1.12
CA ILE A 955 -20.68 -0.48 -0.99
C ILE A 955 -21.34 0.86 -1.29
N ASP A 956 -21.46 1.68 -0.23
CA ASP A 956 -21.98 3.04 -0.27
C ASP A 956 -21.06 3.96 -1.07
N ALA A 957 -21.65 4.94 -1.76
CA ALA A 957 -20.92 5.99 -2.47
C ALA A 957 -19.85 5.46 -3.44
N ALA A 958 -20.00 4.24 -3.97
CA ALA A 958 -18.98 3.59 -4.77
C ALA A 958 -18.61 4.42 -6.01
N LYS A 959 -19.55 5.20 -6.57
CA LYS A 959 -19.28 6.20 -7.63
C LYS A 959 -18.08 7.11 -7.33
N HIS A 960 -17.86 7.44 -6.06
CA HIS A 960 -16.83 8.35 -5.58
C HIS A 960 -15.51 7.65 -5.27
N MET A 961 -15.44 6.33 -5.45
CA MET A 961 -14.20 5.57 -5.41
C MET A 961 -13.79 5.19 -6.83
N SER A 962 -12.50 4.94 -7.02
CA SER A 962 -12.00 4.41 -8.29
C SER A 962 -12.37 2.93 -8.46
N PRO A 963 -12.84 2.48 -9.64
CA PRO A 963 -13.02 1.06 -9.96
C PRO A 963 -11.77 0.21 -9.70
N GLU A 964 -10.58 0.75 -10.01
CA GLU A 964 -9.32 0.08 -9.73
C GLU A 964 -9.12 -0.15 -8.21
N ASP A 965 -9.46 0.85 -7.39
CA ASP A 965 -9.34 0.77 -5.94
C ASP A 965 -10.36 -0.22 -5.36
N ILE A 966 -11.62 -0.18 -5.83
CA ILE A 966 -12.65 -1.15 -5.44
C ILE A 966 -12.22 -2.57 -5.80
N SER A 967 -11.68 -2.79 -7.00
CA SER A 967 -11.18 -4.10 -7.44
C SER A 967 -10.03 -4.58 -6.54
N ALA A 968 -9.08 -3.71 -6.21
CA ALA A 968 -7.97 -4.01 -5.32
C ALA A 968 -8.44 -4.35 -3.89
N ILE A 969 -9.41 -3.61 -3.33
CA ILE A 969 -10.02 -3.92 -2.03
C ILE A 969 -10.69 -5.30 -2.08
N MET A 970 -11.49 -5.58 -3.10
CA MET A 970 -12.15 -6.88 -3.25
C MET A 970 -11.16 -8.02 -3.43
N LYS A 971 -10.02 -7.79 -4.10
CA LYS A 971 -8.92 -8.77 -4.18
C LYS A 971 -8.32 -9.08 -2.82
N LYS A 972 -8.11 -8.06 -1.99
CA LYS A 972 -7.63 -8.24 -0.62
C LYS A 972 -8.62 -9.03 0.22
N VAL A 973 -9.92 -8.72 0.13
CA VAL A 973 -10.98 -9.51 0.79
C VAL A 973 -10.94 -10.97 0.32
N GLN A 974 -10.87 -11.23 -0.99
CA GLN A 974 -10.76 -12.59 -1.53
C GLN A 974 -9.53 -13.33 -0.98
N THR A 975 -8.39 -12.64 -0.92
CA THR A 975 -7.11 -13.19 -0.43
C THR A 975 -7.20 -13.54 1.04
N LYS A 976 -7.66 -12.58 1.87
CA LYS A 976 -7.85 -12.75 3.31
C LYS A 976 -8.91 -13.83 3.62
N MET A 977 -9.88 -14.07 2.74
CA MET A 977 -10.86 -15.15 2.86
C MET A 977 -10.35 -16.52 2.35
N GLY A 978 -9.04 -16.68 2.16
CA GLY A 978 -8.41 -17.94 1.77
C GLY A 978 -8.39 -18.18 0.26
N GLY A 979 -8.37 -17.10 -0.52
CA GLY A 979 -8.26 -17.12 -1.98
C GLY A 979 -9.59 -17.25 -2.73
N LYS A 980 -10.72 -17.35 -2.02
CA LYS A 980 -12.07 -17.35 -2.61
C LYS A 980 -13.06 -16.62 -1.72
N LEU A 981 -13.92 -15.81 -2.33
CA LEU A 981 -15.07 -15.25 -1.64
C LEU A 981 -16.03 -16.38 -1.20
N PRO A 982 -16.74 -16.26 -0.05
CA PRO A 982 -17.73 -17.26 0.37
C PRO A 982 -18.74 -17.59 -0.74
N ASP A 983 -19.31 -18.80 -0.72
CA ASP A 983 -20.23 -19.24 -1.78
C ASP A 983 -21.54 -18.45 -1.76
N ASP A 984 -22.03 -18.11 -0.57
CA ASP A 984 -23.21 -17.28 -0.35
C ASP A 984 -22.96 -15.77 -0.48
N PHE A 985 -21.73 -15.37 -0.84
CA PHE A 985 -21.32 -13.98 -0.91
C PHE A 985 -21.84 -13.26 -2.15
N PHE A 986 -22.39 -12.05 -2.00
CA PHE A 986 -22.34 -11.05 -3.05
C PHE A 986 -22.21 -9.64 -2.49
N VAL A 987 -21.68 -8.74 -3.31
CA VAL A 987 -21.62 -7.30 -3.05
C VAL A 987 -22.27 -6.54 -4.18
N TRP A 988 -22.85 -5.37 -3.90
CA TRP A 988 -23.30 -4.45 -4.93
C TRP A 988 -22.84 -3.03 -4.68
N LEU A 989 -22.47 -2.35 -5.77
CA LEU A 989 -21.97 -0.98 -5.74
C LEU A 989 -23.12 0.01 -5.92
N GLU A 990 -23.18 1.04 -5.08
CA GLU A 990 -23.97 2.22 -5.37
C GLU A 990 -23.22 3.12 -6.37
N VAL A 991 -23.64 3.06 -7.64
CA VAL A 991 -23.16 3.96 -8.68
C VAL A 991 -24.36 4.69 -9.28
N LEU A 992 -24.69 5.85 -8.71
CA LEU A 992 -25.77 6.71 -9.19
C LEU A 992 -25.34 7.51 -10.40
N THR A 993 -26.16 7.53 -11.45
CA THR A 993 -25.82 8.23 -12.70
C THR A 993 -26.89 9.22 -13.13
N GLY A 994 -26.44 10.44 -13.40
CA GLY A 994 -27.20 11.54 -13.99
C GLY A 994 -26.60 12.02 -15.31
N GLY A 995 -26.33 13.32 -15.44
CA GLY A 995 -25.77 13.93 -16.67
C GLY A 995 -24.39 13.41 -17.07
N GLU A 996 -23.66 12.82 -16.13
CA GLU A 996 -22.35 12.19 -16.26
C GLU A 996 -22.38 10.73 -16.73
N ALA A 997 -23.58 10.16 -16.97
CA ALA A 997 -23.76 8.79 -17.45
C ALA A 997 -22.92 8.47 -18.71
N GLY A 998 -22.66 9.46 -19.57
CA GLY A 998 -21.79 9.30 -20.74
C GLY A 998 -20.37 8.85 -20.39
N VAL A 999 -19.78 9.40 -19.33
CA VAL A 999 -18.40 9.11 -18.91
C VAL A 999 -18.33 7.82 -18.08
N ILE A 1000 -19.38 7.55 -17.30
CA ILE A 1000 -19.46 6.35 -16.44
C ILE A 1000 -19.82 5.10 -17.25
N TRP A 1001 -20.70 5.21 -18.26
CA TRP A 1001 -21.32 4.07 -18.95
C TRP A 1001 -21.01 3.94 -20.45
N GLN A 1002 -20.61 4.99 -21.18
CA GLN A 1002 -20.41 4.94 -22.63
C GLN A 1002 -18.92 4.90 -23.03
N GLY A 1003 -18.59 4.23 -24.15
CA GLY A 1003 -17.19 4.04 -24.63
C GLY A 1003 -16.47 2.85 -23.97
N PRO A 1004 -15.12 2.81 -23.92
CA PRO A 1004 -14.41 1.96 -22.96
C PRO A 1004 -14.74 2.50 -21.56
N SER A 1005 -15.92 2.14 -21.07
CA SER A 1005 -16.56 2.79 -19.93
C SER A 1005 -15.93 2.33 -18.63
N TRP A 1006 -15.76 3.28 -17.72
CA TRP A 1006 -14.97 3.13 -16.50
C TRP A 1006 -15.56 2.10 -15.55
N TYR A 1007 -16.84 2.26 -15.19
CA TYR A 1007 -17.59 1.25 -14.42
C TYR A 1007 -18.22 0.15 -15.29
N GLY A 1008 -18.01 0.19 -16.62
CA GLY A 1008 -18.48 -0.82 -17.55
C GLY A 1008 -17.39 -1.82 -17.93
N THR A 1009 -16.94 -1.77 -19.19
CA THR A 1009 -15.96 -2.74 -19.72
C THR A 1009 -14.62 -2.68 -19.00
N MET A 1010 -14.13 -1.49 -18.61
CA MET A 1010 -12.83 -1.36 -17.93
C MET A 1010 -12.88 -2.04 -16.56
N PHE A 1011 -13.85 -1.69 -15.72
CA PHE A 1011 -14.01 -2.32 -14.41
C PHE A 1011 -14.22 -3.83 -14.50
N GLU A 1012 -14.99 -4.33 -15.46
CA GLU A 1012 -15.13 -5.78 -15.64
C GLU A 1012 -13.80 -6.46 -15.97
N ASN A 1013 -12.97 -5.84 -16.81
CA ASN A 1013 -11.64 -6.38 -17.13
C ASN A 1013 -10.71 -6.35 -15.91
N THR A 1014 -10.71 -5.26 -15.14
CA THR A 1014 -9.92 -5.15 -13.89
C THR A 1014 -10.35 -6.22 -12.89
N LEU A 1015 -11.66 -6.42 -12.70
CA LEU A 1015 -12.17 -7.49 -11.83
C LEU A 1015 -11.77 -8.89 -12.31
N LYS A 1016 -11.76 -9.14 -13.63
CA LYS A 1016 -11.29 -10.42 -14.18
C LYS A 1016 -9.80 -10.63 -13.94
N GLN A 1017 -9.00 -9.58 -14.10
CA GLN A 1017 -7.57 -9.62 -13.82
C GLN A 1017 -7.30 -9.93 -12.34
N ASP A 1018 -8.01 -9.28 -11.43
CA ASP A 1018 -7.77 -9.41 -10.00
C ASP A 1018 -8.40 -10.68 -9.41
N LEU A 1019 -9.68 -10.92 -9.66
CA LEU A 1019 -10.46 -12.01 -9.05
C LEU A 1019 -10.40 -13.33 -9.83
N GLY A 1020 -9.92 -13.28 -11.08
CA GLY A 1020 -9.69 -14.43 -11.94
C GLY A 1020 -10.95 -14.95 -12.64
N SER A 1021 -11.87 -15.59 -11.92
CA SER A 1021 -12.97 -16.34 -12.54
C SER A 1021 -14.27 -15.53 -12.70
N ASP A 1022 -15.03 -15.80 -13.77
CA ASP A 1022 -16.36 -15.20 -13.98
C ASP A 1022 -17.31 -15.45 -12.80
N SER A 1023 -17.16 -16.58 -12.09
CA SER A 1023 -17.96 -16.88 -10.90
C SER A 1023 -17.69 -15.88 -9.77
N GLU A 1024 -16.43 -15.46 -9.57
CA GLU A 1024 -16.07 -14.46 -8.56
C GLU A 1024 -16.50 -13.06 -9.01
N VAL A 1025 -16.29 -12.73 -10.29
CA VAL A 1025 -16.72 -11.45 -10.88
C VAL A 1025 -18.25 -11.28 -10.79
N ASN A 1026 -19.02 -12.35 -10.98
CA ASN A 1026 -20.48 -12.33 -10.87
C ASN A 1026 -21.00 -12.05 -9.44
N LYS A 1027 -20.17 -12.26 -8.41
CA LYS A 1027 -20.48 -11.87 -7.03
C LYS A 1027 -20.37 -10.35 -6.82
N ILE A 1028 -19.68 -9.63 -7.71
CA ILE A 1028 -19.55 -8.17 -7.68
C ILE A 1028 -20.62 -7.56 -8.60
N LYS A 1029 -21.65 -6.99 -8.00
CA LYS A 1029 -22.83 -6.45 -8.69
C LYS A 1029 -22.85 -4.93 -8.63
N MET A 1030 -23.80 -4.34 -9.34
CA MET A 1030 -24.04 -2.90 -9.37
C MET A 1030 -25.51 -2.65 -9.24
N TRP A 1031 -25.86 -1.61 -8.49
CA TRP A 1031 -27.23 -1.17 -8.41
C TRP A 1031 -27.63 -0.39 -9.66
N ASP A 1032 -28.80 -0.73 -10.21
CA ASP A 1032 -29.39 0.07 -11.27
C ASP A 1032 -29.96 1.37 -10.69
N GLY A 1033 -29.14 2.40 -10.86
CA GLY A 1033 -29.41 3.79 -10.53
C GLY A 1033 -30.61 4.41 -11.25
N LEU A 1034 -31.26 3.77 -12.24
CA LEU A 1034 -32.29 4.41 -13.07
C LEU A 1034 -33.56 3.55 -13.24
N TYR A 1035 -33.53 2.31 -12.75
CA TYR A 1035 -34.73 1.51 -12.54
C TYR A 1035 -35.72 2.24 -11.60
N PRO A 1036 -37.05 2.21 -11.85
CA PRO A 1036 -37.76 1.46 -12.89
C PRO A 1036 -37.92 2.18 -14.24
N LYS A 1037 -37.58 3.47 -14.36
CA LYS A 1037 -37.87 4.26 -15.56
C LYS A 1037 -36.97 3.91 -16.74
N GLU A 1038 -35.65 3.85 -16.51
CA GLU A 1038 -34.64 3.63 -17.56
C GLU A 1038 -33.71 2.47 -17.19
N PRO A 1039 -34.25 1.25 -17.08
CA PRO A 1039 -33.49 0.08 -16.66
C PRO A 1039 -32.37 -0.23 -17.66
N GLN A 1040 -31.20 -0.60 -17.14
CA GLN A 1040 -30.01 -0.97 -17.91
C GLN A 1040 -29.58 0.11 -18.93
N ASN A 1041 -29.58 1.37 -18.53
CA ASN A 1041 -28.99 2.46 -19.32
C ASN A 1041 -27.47 2.29 -19.58
N ASN A 1042 -26.84 1.27 -18.97
CA ASN A 1042 -25.49 0.83 -19.29
C ASN A 1042 -25.51 -0.54 -20.02
N PRO A 1043 -25.29 -0.60 -21.35
CA PRO A 1043 -25.31 -1.85 -22.10
C PRO A 1043 -24.10 -2.76 -21.84
N THR A 1044 -23.05 -2.28 -21.17
CA THR A 1044 -21.79 -3.02 -20.99
C THR A 1044 -21.77 -3.93 -19.76
N VAL A 1045 -22.61 -3.68 -18.76
CA VAL A 1045 -22.66 -4.50 -17.54
C VAL A 1045 -23.63 -5.66 -17.74
N SER A 1046 -23.14 -6.87 -17.49
CA SER A 1046 -23.97 -8.09 -17.50
C SER A 1046 -25.19 -7.96 -16.60
N ARG A 1047 -26.38 -8.35 -17.09
CA ARG A 1047 -27.63 -8.35 -16.32
C ARG A 1047 -27.59 -9.24 -15.07
N HIS A 1048 -26.66 -10.20 -15.01
CA HIS A 1048 -26.40 -11.04 -13.83
C HIS A 1048 -25.70 -10.30 -12.69
N ARG A 1049 -25.04 -9.19 -13.03
CA ARG A 1049 -24.31 -8.29 -12.13
C ARG A 1049 -25.09 -7.02 -11.81
N VAL A 1050 -26.40 -7.01 -12.06
CA VAL A 1050 -27.25 -5.86 -11.78
C VAL A 1050 -28.27 -6.22 -10.70
N VAL A 1051 -28.46 -5.32 -9.74
CA VAL A 1051 -29.52 -5.40 -8.73
C VAL A 1051 -30.53 -4.27 -8.95
N ILE A 1052 -31.81 -4.54 -8.71
CA ILE A 1052 -32.90 -3.58 -8.95
C ILE A 1052 -33.84 -3.50 -7.74
N GLN A 1053 -34.50 -2.36 -7.57
CA GLN A 1053 -35.52 -2.14 -6.54
C GLN A 1053 -36.48 -1.05 -6.99
N ASN A 1054 -37.74 -1.11 -6.56
CA ASN A 1054 -38.74 -0.11 -6.93
C ASN A 1054 -38.39 1.27 -6.37
N ASP A 1055 -38.16 1.34 -5.06
CA ASP A 1055 -37.76 2.52 -4.31
C ASP A 1055 -36.66 2.19 -3.29
N ASP A 1056 -35.99 3.22 -2.77
CA ASP A 1056 -34.86 3.10 -1.83
C ASP A 1056 -34.94 4.09 -0.65
N HIS A 1057 -34.06 3.89 0.33
CA HIS A 1057 -34.04 4.67 1.56
C HIS A 1057 -33.57 6.13 1.37
N ASP A 1058 -32.81 6.46 0.33
CA ASP A 1058 -32.41 7.86 0.06
C ASP A 1058 -33.60 8.59 -0.55
N GLN A 1059 -34.25 7.99 -1.55
CA GLN A 1059 -35.37 8.56 -2.30
C GLN A 1059 -36.58 8.91 -1.45
N GLN A 1060 -36.74 8.38 -0.24
CA GLN A 1060 -37.79 8.80 0.69
C GLN A 1060 -37.51 10.11 1.43
N ASN A 1061 -36.29 10.62 1.41
CA ASN A 1061 -35.90 11.79 2.17
C ASN A 1061 -35.85 13.09 1.33
N PRO A 1062 -36.08 14.27 1.92
CA PRO A 1062 -35.83 15.56 1.25
C PRO A 1062 -34.34 15.73 0.89
N GLY A 1063 -34.03 16.41 -0.22
CA GLY A 1063 -32.64 16.68 -0.63
C GLY A 1063 -31.89 15.50 -1.26
N SER A 1064 -32.44 14.29 -1.17
CA SER A 1064 -31.96 13.10 -1.89
C SER A 1064 -31.81 13.38 -3.39
N SER A 1065 -30.93 12.65 -4.07
CA SER A 1065 -30.87 12.64 -5.54
C SER A 1065 -32.11 11.93 -6.10
N SER A 1066 -33.27 12.60 -6.01
CA SER A 1066 -34.56 11.98 -6.31
C SER A 1066 -34.58 11.60 -7.78
N ARG A 1067 -34.65 10.30 -8.03
CA ARG A 1067 -34.75 9.77 -9.37
C ARG A 1067 -36.15 10.01 -9.87
N ASP A 1068 -36.27 10.55 -11.08
CA ASP A 1068 -37.58 10.64 -11.72
C ASP A 1068 -38.02 9.23 -12.13
N MET A 1069 -38.96 8.66 -11.37
CA MET A 1069 -39.57 7.36 -11.68
C MET A 1069 -40.76 7.47 -12.65
N ALA A 1070 -41.22 8.69 -12.94
CA ALA A 1070 -42.44 8.96 -13.70
C ALA A 1070 -43.61 8.05 -13.26
N ASN A 1071 -44.33 7.47 -14.22
CA ASN A 1071 -45.44 6.53 -13.96
C ASN A 1071 -44.98 5.07 -13.86
N PHE A 1072 -43.66 4.82 -13.72
CA PHE A 1072 -43.09 3.47 -13.69
C PHE A 1072 -42.82 2.96 -12.27
N GLY A 1073 -42.85 3.83 -11.27
CA GLY A 1073 -42.65 3.52 -9.87
C GLY A 1073 -43.05 4.70 -8.99
N CYS A 1074 -42.96 4.52 -7.68
CA CYS A 1074 -43.26 5.54 -6.68
C CYS A 1074 -42.60 5.19 -5.35
N VAL A 1075 -42.37 6.19 -4.49
CA VAL A 1075 -41.87 6.00 -3.12
C VAL A 1075 -43.04 5.97 -2.16
N LEU A 1076 -43.18 4.89 -1.38
CA LEU A 1076 -44.34 4.68 -0.50
C LEU A 1076 -44.61 5.87 0.42
N VAL A 1077 -43.56 6.36 1.09
CA VAL A 1077 -43.69 7.35 2.18
C VAL A 1077 -43.75 8.81 1.70
N LYS A 1078 -43.59 9.07 0.39
CA LYS A 1078 -43.67 10.41 -0.25
C LYS A 1078 -45.01 10.66 -0.98
N ASN A 1079 -46.08 9.96 -0.60
CA ASN A 1079 -47.45 10.03 -1.17
C ASN A 1079 -47.80 8.98 -2.24
N CYS A 1080 -47.20 7.79 -2.23
CA CYS A 1080 -47.69 6.72 -3.12
C CYS A 1080 -48.88 5.97 -2.49
N PRO A 1081 -50.02 5.84 -3.20
CA PRO A 1081 -51.11 4.99 -2.74
C PRO A 1081 -50.64 3.55 -2.55
N VAL A 1082 -51.01 2.92 -1.43
CA VAL A 1082 -50.62 1.55 -1.08
C VAL A 1082 -50.90 0.55 -2.20
N GLY A 1083 -52.07 0.68 -2.86
CA GLY A 1083 -52.43 -0.19 -3.98
C GLY A 1083 -51.50 -0.04 -5.19
N GLU A 1084 -51.06 1.18 -5.49
CA GLU A 1084 -50.12 1.44 -6.59
C GLU A 1084 -48.73 0.94 -6.24
N HIS A 1085 -48.22 1.27 -5.05
CA HIS A 1085 -46.92 0.78 -4.56
C HIS A 1085 -46.86 -0.76 -4.59
N ARG A 1086 -47.88 -1.43 -4.04
CA ARG A 1086 -47.99 -2.89 -4.08
C ARG A 1086 -47.93 -3.43 -5.51
N ASN A 1087 -48.59 -2.77 -6.47
CA ASN A 1087 -48.57 -3.22 -7.87
C ASN A 1087 -47.18 -3.06 -8.50
N PHE A 1088 -46.42 -2.01 -8.18
CA PHE A 1088 -45.04 -1.87 -8.62
C PHE A 1088 -44.14 -2.96 -8.02
N GLU A 1089 -44.32 -3.29 -6.74
CA GLU A 1089 -43.59 -4.39 -6.09
C GLU A 1089 -43.95 -5.76 -6.68
N ILE A 1090 -45.23 -6.02 -7.00
CA ILE A 1090 -45.62 -7.24 -7.72
C ILE A 1090 -44.98 -7.28 -9.11
N ARG A 1091 -44.96 -6.14 -9.82
CA ARG A 1091 -44.34 -6.01 -11.14
C ARG A 1091 -42.85 -6.30 -11.10
N LEU A 1092 -42.14 -5.87 -10.04
CA LEU A 1092 -40.72 -6.16 -9.82
C LEU A 1092 -40.41 -7.65 -9.95
N PHE A 1093 -41.30 -8.55 -9.55
CA PHE A 1093 -41.11 -10.01 -9.65
C PHE A 1093 -41.76 -10.65 -10.88
N THR A 1094 -42.87 -10.10 -11.36
CA THR A 1094 -43.66 -10.71 -12.45
C THR A 1094 -43.21 -10.26 -13.84
N ASN A 1095 -42.92 -8.97 -14.03
CA ASN A 1095 -42.53 -8.38 -15.30
C ASN A 1095 -41.79 -7.04 -15.08
N PRO A 1096 -40.57 -7.07 -14.52
CA PRO A 1096 -39.79 -5.86 -14.27
C PRO A 1096 -39.48 -5.12 -15.58
N ASN A 1097 -39.38 -3.80 -15.51
CA ASN A 1097 -39.16 -2.97 -16.71
C ASN A 1097 -37.83 -3.29 -17.36
N GLY A 1098 -37.80 -3.43 -18.68
CA GLY A 1098 -36.59 -3.69 -19.48
C GLY A 1098 -36.13 -5.16 -19.53
N VAL A 1099 -36.84 -6.05 -18.84
CA VAL A 1099 -36.47 -7.46 -18.75
C VAL A 1099 -36.68 -8.16 -20.09
N SER A 1100 -35.76 -9.04 -20.47
CA SER A 1100 -35.92 -9.90 -21.65
C SER A 1100 -36.15 -11.36 -21.25
N ASN A 1101 -35.51 -11.78 -20.15
CA ASN A 1101 -35.72 -13.07 -19.52
C ASN A 1101 -35.89 -12.90 -18.02
N ASN A 1102 -37.15 -12.85 -17.54
CA ASN A 1102 -37.45 -12.63 -16.12
C ASN A 1102 -36.87 -13.71 -15.19
N ASN A 1103 -36.50 -14.89 -15.71
CA ASN A 1103 -35.87 -15.92 -14.88
C ASN A 1103 -34.38 -15.68 -14.62
N ASP A 1104 -33.66 -15.00 -15.52
CA ASP A 1104 -32.20 -14.90 -15.45
C ASP A 1104 -31.70 -13.46 -15.29
N ASP A 1105 -32.42 -12.48 -15.84
CA ASP A 1105 -32.09 -11.06 -15.74
C ASP A 1105 -32.38 -10.52 -14.33
N TRP A 1106 -31.45 -9.70 -13.83
CA TRP A 1106 -31.53 -9.04 -12.51
C TRP A 1106 -31.87 -10.01 -11.40
N PRO A 1107 -30.93 -10.94 -11.12
CA PRO A 1107 -31.20 -12.07 -10.26
C PRO A 1107 -31.35 -11.65 -8.78
N ILE A 1108 -30.95 -10.44 -8.40
CA ILE A 1108 -31.16 -9.88 -7.06
C ILE A 1108 -32.12 -8.70 -7.14
N ARG A 1109 -33.15 -8.72 -6.30
CA ARG A 1109 -34.19 -7.68 -6.25
C ARG A 1109 -34.46 -7.28 -4.81
N PHE A 1110 -34.59 -5.99 -4.53
CA PHE A 1110 -34.84 -5.51 -3.18
C PHE A 1110 -36.27 -4.98 -3.01
N ILE A 1111 -36.82 -5.20 -1.81
CA ILE A 1111 -38.05 -4.56 -1.34
C ILE A 1111 -37.69 -3.71 -0.13
N LEU A 1112 -38.06 -2.43 -0.16
CA LEU A 1112 -37.80 -1.50 0.94
C LEU A 1112 -38.86 -1.63 2.04
N SER A 1113 -38.45 -2.05 3.23
CA SER A 1113 -39.22 -1.96 4.47
C SER A 1113 -38.69 -0.78 5.29
N SER A 1114 -39.51 0.25 5.42
CA SER A 1114 -39.12 1.56 5.95
C SER A 1114 -40.07 1.99 7.08
N TYR A 1115 -40.08 3.28 7.40
CA TYR A 1115 -40.95 3.94 8.35
C TYR A 1115 -41.65 5.15 7.72
N TYR A 1116 -42.90 5.39 8.12
CA TYR A 1116 -43.69 6.53 7.71
C TYR A 1116 -43.16 7.80 8.36
N HIS A 1117 -42.93 8.84 7.56
CA HIS A 1117 -42.50 10.15 8.07
C HIS A 1117 -43.66 10.85 8.78
N THR A 1118 -43.40 11.42 9.96
CA THR A 1118 -44.37 12.22 10.71
C THR A 1118 -44.07 13.71 10.60
N HIS A 1119 -44.51 14.39 9.52
CA HIS A 1119 -44.27 15.83 9.26
C HIS A 1119 -42.96 16.18 8.53
N GLY A 1120 -42.47 15.30 7.64
CA GLY A 1120 -41.26 15.58 6.85
C GLY A 1120 -39.96 15.38 7.63
N ASP A 1121 -40.03 14.60 8.70
CA ASP A 1121 -38.92 14.34 9.61
C ASP A 1121 -37.69 13.72 8.92
N LEU A 1122 -36.51 14.17 9.32
CA LEU A 1122 -35.23 13.57 8.93
C LEU A 1122 -34.77 12.48 9.91
N GLY A 1123 -35.50 12.26 11.00
CA GLY A 1123 -35.16 11.31 12.06
C GLY A 1123 -35.52 9.86 11.74
N ILE A 1124 -35.03 8.94 12.58
CA ILE A 1124 -35.35 7.51 12.56
C ILE A 1124 -36.09 7.17 13.86
N PRO A 1125 -37.12 6.30 13.86
CA PRO A 1125 -37.82 5.88 15.08
C PRO A 1125 -37.03 4.89 15.95
N ASP A 1126 -35.74 5.17 16.17
CA ASP A 1126 -34.81 4.34 16.94
C ASP A 1126 -34.59 4.84 18.38
N GLY A 1127 -35.24 5.94 18.74
CA GLY A 1127 -35.09 6.60 20.03
C GLY A 1127 -33.89 7.54 20.13
N LYS A 1128 -33.00 7.56 19.13
CA LYS A 1128 -31.85 8.48 19.04
C LYS A 1128 -32.18 9.77 18.28
N SER A 1129 -33.32 9.81 17.58
CA SER A 1129 -33.85 11.02 16.93
C SER A 1129 -34.95 11.76 17.73
N SER A 1130 -35.10 11.48 19.02
CA SER A 1130 -36.02 12.26 19.87
C SER A 1130 -35.39 13.61 20.23
N CYS A 1131 -36.17 14.69 20.11
CA CYS A 1131 -35.77 16.01 20.60
C CYS A 1131 -35.57 16.04 22.13
N ASP A 1132 -36.05 15.03 22.87
CA ASP A 1132 -35.80 14.89 24.32
C ASP A 1132 -34.31 14.69 24.65
N LEU A 1133 -33.51 14.26 23.68
CA LEU A 1133 -32.06 14.12 23.81
C LEU A 1133 -31.30 15.45 23.63
N CYS A 1134 -32.01 16.52 23.29
CA CYS A 1134 -31.40 17.80 23.04
C CYS A 1134 -30.88 18.46 24.31
N THR A 1135 -29.65 18.95 24.28
CA THR A 1135 -29.05 19.74 25.35
C THR A 1135 -28.68 21.16 24.93
N THR A 1136 -28.62 21.43 23.62
CA THR A 1136 -28.13 22.69 23.06
C THR A 1136 -29.01 23.13 21.89
N THR A 1137 -29.38 24.42 21.83
CA THR A 1137 -30.23 25.03 20.78
C THR A 1137 -31.55 24.28 20.51
N CYS A 1138 -32.16 23.76 21.57
CA CYS A 1138 -33.30 22.84 21.50
C CYS A 1138 -34.59 23.46 20.95
N GLU A 1139 -34.70 24.79 21.01
CA GLU A 1139 -35.78 25.55 20.36
C GLU A 1139 -35.82 25.37 18.83
N THR A 1140 -34.73 24.90 18.22
CA THR A 1140 -34.65 24.61 16.79
C THR A 1140 -35.08 23.19 16.44
N CYS A 1141 -35.26 22.30 17.40
CA CYS A 1141 -35.69 20.92 17.16
C CYS A 1141 -37.19 20.88 16.83
N ARG A 1142 -37.53 20.67 15.56
CA ARG A 1142 -38.93 20.66 15.04
C ARG A 1142 -39.40 19.27 14.63
N SER A 1143 -38.48 18.35 14.39
CA SER A 1143 -38.73 16.98 13.92
C SER A 1143 -38.29 15.97 15.00
N SER A 1144 -39.15 15.76 16.01
CA SER A 1144 -38.90 14.78 17.08
C SER A 1144 -39.45 13.42 16.68
N VAL A 1145 -38.58 12.41 16.56
CA VAL A 1145 -38.99 11.04 16.21
C VAL A 1145 -38.71 10.13 17.40
N PRO A 1146 -39.74 9.74 18.19
CA PRO A 1146 -39.56 8.85 19.32
C PRO A 1146 -39.29 7.42 18.87
N TYR A 1147 -38.81 6.60 19.80
CA TYR A 1147 -38.63 5.16 19.56
C TYR A 1147 -39.97 4.50 19.22
N ILE A 1148 -39.98 3.68 18.17
CA ILE A 1148 -41.08 2.77 17.83
C ILE A 1148 -40.47 1.39 17.61
N LYS A 1149 -41.01 0.35 18.26
CA LYS A 1149 -40.54 -1.02 18.02
C LYS A 1149 -40.89 -1.44 16.58
N ALA A 1150 -39.88 -1.87 15.81
CA ALA A 1150 -40.08 -2.22 14.42
C ALA A 1150 -40.74 -3.59 14.25
N TYR A 1151 -40.28 -4.58 15.03
CA TYR A 1151 -40.87 -5.91 15.03
C TYR A 1151 -42.20 -5.93 15.79
N ASP A 1152 -43.22 -6.45 15.10
CA ASP A 1152 -44.50 -6.83 15.70
C ASP A 1152 -45.02 -8.07 14.96
N ARG A 1153 -45.20 -9.17 15.70
CA ARG A 1153 -45.73 -10.42 15.15
C ARG A 1153 -47.12 -10.26 14.53
N MET A 1154 -47.94 -9.34 15.04
CA MET A 1154 -49.31 -9.10 14.57
C MET A 1154 -49.39 -8.02 13.48
N ALA A 1155 -48.29 -7.33 13.15
CA ALA A 1155 -48.35 -6.26 12.16
C ALA A 1155 -48.51 -6.79 10.72
N CYS A 1156 -49.39 -6.14 9.97
CA CYS A 1156 -49.62 -6.38 8.55
C CYS A 1156 -48.84 -5.38 7.70
N ALA A 1157 -48.50 -5.75 6.46
CA ALA A 1157 -47.88 -4.83 5.51
C ALA A 1157 -48.78 -3.62 5.25
N TYR A 1158 -48.17 -2.44 5.12
CA TYR A 1158 -48.86 -1.18 4.85
C TYR A 1158 -49.89 -0.75 5.91
N THR A 1159 -49.77 -1.25 7.15
CA THR A 1159 -50.70 -0.93 8.24
C THR A 1159 -49.99 -0.43 9.50
N GLY A 1160 -50.75 0.22 10.37
CA GLY A 1160 -50.27 0.74 11.65
C GLY A 1160 -49.54 2.07 11.56
N THR A 1161 -48.96 2.50 12.67
CA THR A 1161 -48.10 3.69 12.78
C THR A 1161 -46.64 3.25 12.90
N GLY A 1162 -45.70 4.06 12.41
CA GLY A 1162 -44.26 3.77 12.50
C GLY A 1162 -43.73 3.10 11.23
N TYR A 1163 -43.74 1.77 11.14
CA TYR A 1163 -43.06 1.02 10.06
C TYR A 1163 -43.98 0.48 8.97
N THR A 1164 -43.52 0.52 7.71
CA THR A 1164 -44.28 0.16 6.51
C THR A 1164 -44.45 -1.36 6.33
N ARG A 1165 -43.42 -2.14 6.67
CA ARG A 1165 -43.43 -3.63 6.63
C ARG A 1165 -43.90 -4.21 5.30
N THR A 1166 -43.55 -3.57 4.19
CA THR A 1166 -43.88 -3.96 2.80
C THR A 1166 -43.54 -5.43 2.51
N HIS A 1167 -42.47 -5.94 3.13
CA HIS A 1167 -42.01 -7.32 3.01
C HIS A 1167 -42.99 -8.37 3.58
N ARG A 1168 -44.04 -7.95 4.30
CA ARG A 1168 -45.08 -8.84 4.82
C ARG A 1168 -46.29 -9.01 3.90
N ASP A 1169 -46.29 -8.34 2.74
CA ASP A 1169 -47.46 -8.35 1.85
C ASP A 1169 -47.60 -9.68 1.12
N ILE A 1170 -48.74 -10.37 1.30
CA ILE A 1170 -48.97 -11.72 0.74
C ILE A 1170 -48.93 -11.73 -0.80
N ALA A 1171 -49.40 -10.67 -1.45
CA ALA A 1171 -49.41 -10.60 -2.90
C ALA A 1171 -47.98 -10.43 -3.44
N VAL A 1172 -47.18 -9.55 -2.83
CA VAL A 1172 -45.76 -9.36 -3.16
C VAL A 1172 -44.96 -10.63 -2.88
N ILE A 1173 -45.15 -11.26 -1.71
CA ILE A 1173 -44.49 -12.52 -1.34
C ILE A 1173 -44.80 -13.61 -2.37
N ASN A 1174 -46.06 -13.78 -2.77
CA ASN A 1174 -46.41 -14.82 -3.73
C ASN A 1174 -45.91 -14.54 -5.15
N ALA A 1175 -45.81 -13.26 -5.55
CA ALA A 1175 -45.15 -12.87 -6.80
C ALA A 1175 -43.65 -13.23 -6.79
N MET A 1176 -42.95 -12.88 -5.70
CA MET A 1176 -41.55 -13.25 -5.47
C MET A 1176 -41.36 -14.78 -5.48
N ARG A 1177 -42.20 -15.52 -4.76
CA ARG A 1177 -42.14 -16.97 -4.68
C ARG A 1177 -42.35 -17.62 -6.05
N ALA A 1178 -43.31 -17.15 -6.83
CA ALA A 1178 -43.51 -17.63 -8.19
C ALA A 1178 -42.26 -17.43 -9.06
N TRP A 1179 -41.64 -16.26 -9.01
CA TRP A 1179 -40.37 -15.97 -9.70
C TRP A 1179 -39.20 -16.88 -9.25
N MET A 1180 -39.19 -17.25 -7.98
CA MET A 1180 -38.22 -18.20 -7.39
C MET A 1180 -38.61 -19.67 -7.54
N LYS A 1181 -39.71 -19.98 -8.27
CA LYS A 1181 -40.25 -21.34 -8.44
C LYS A 1181 -40.60 -22.03 -7.12
N LEU A 1182 -41.03 -21.25 -6.14
CA LEU A 1182 -41.54 -21.70 -4.85
C LEU A 1182 -43.08 -21.82 -4.90
N THR A 1183 -43.62 -22.75 -4.13
CA THR A 1183 -45.07 -22.89 -3.98
C THR A 1183 -45.66 -21.65 -3.31
N PRO A 1184 -46.83 -21.15 -3.74
CA PRO A 1184 -47.52 -20.06 -3.04
C PRO A 1184 -47.79 -20.39 -1.57
N VAL A 1185 -47.87 -19.35 -0.74
CA VAL A 1185 -48.13 -19.44 0.71
C VAL A 1185 -49.34 -18.59 1.10
N SER A 1186 -49.95 -18.97 2.23
CA SER A 1186 -51.08 -18.26 2.83
C SER A 1186 -50.63 -17.39 4.01
N GLY A 1187 -51.43 -16.39 4.37
CA GLY A 1187 -51.21 -15.63 5.61
C GLY A 1187 -51.16 -16.53 6.84
N SER A 1188 -52.01 -17.57 6.91
CA SER A 1188 -52.00 -18.56 8.00
C SER A 1188 -50.67 -19.30 8.15
N SER A 1189 -50.06 -19.73 7.03
CA SER A 1189 -48.74 -20.38 7.08
C SER A 1189 -47.60 -19.45 7.50
N LEU A 1190 -47.77 -18.15 7.31
CA LEU A 1190 -46.80 -17.13 7.72
C LEU A 1190 -47.09 -16.52 9.10
N GLY A 1191 -48.17 -16.96 9.78
CA GLY A 1191 -48.56 -16.42 11.08
C GLY A 1191 -49.25 -15.05 11.04
N ILE A 1192 -49.73 -14.65 9.87
CA ILE A 1192 -50.41 -13.36 9.60
C ILE A 1192 -51.78 -13.58 8.92
N ALA A 1193 -52.54 -14.59 9.36
CA ALA A 1193 -53.85 -14.94 8.78
C ALA A 1193 -54.85 -13.77 8.80
N HIS A 1194 -54.75 -12.91 9.82
CA HIS A 1194 -55.60 -11.74 10.00
C HIS A 1194 -55.27 -10.57 9.08
N CYS A 1195 -54.16 -10.65 8.33
CA CYS A 1195 -53.73 -9.64 7.36
C CYS A 1195 -54.26 -9.89 5.94
N ALA A 1196 -54.98 -11.01 5.72
CA ALA A 1196 -55.44 -11.47 4.42
C ALA A 1196 -56.71 -10.77 3.95
#